data_AF-A0A8T7MB46-F1
#
_entry.id   AF-A0A8T7MB46-F1
#
_cell.length_a   1.000
_cell.length_b   1.000
_cell.length_c   1.000
_cell.angle_alpha   90.00
_cell.angle_beta   90.00
_cell.angle_gamma   90.00
#
_symmetry.space_group_name_H-M   'P 1'
#
loop_
_entity.id
_entity.type
_entity.pdbx_description
1 polymer ?
#
loop_
_entity_poly.entity_id
_entity_poly.type
_entity_poly.pdbx_seq_one_letter_code
_entity_poly.pdbx_strand_id
1 'polypeptide(L)'
;MSKGALRFKELQNEHNWKKLAVMTEEGYYNLQTGDTREIPVRLFLTSTLLAEAEALLYRQIINATRFPGVRMVAITPDTHYGYGVPVGSVILTDAEEGAVAMGPVGFDIGCFTADTLIPLVDGHSYPLGKLAESDAEILVYALSKEQQVVVACATARKTRTQAPLVKVTLDSDREIFCTPDHEFMLRDGSYRQAQDLTPATSLMPFYTDGYTTVRHPAEREQPSFNHKVVSVERLDRTEDVYCLTVPGYGNFALEAGVFVHNCGMMSARSEVPVERANSEKRMEFNREVMQRVAMGAGGKSVKLAGLEEAEFNNLVRGGAEYYVEKYGASFDRSRAERHRIPVDDAWQIPWGGKGRPERGLEQLGSLGGGNHFIELQKSEQTGTLFVQVHTGSRGFGHGLATNYFELAKAERPDLITDLDLGYFTPDSAHYNDYLNAVAAGGNFAILNRLVIFEQIAQAFRKVFKSDLELVYEISHNLVQRETHPEFGEVWVHRKGATRAFPAGHPALMGTIWEETGHPVLIPGSNRDYSYILRPLSGAVKSGFSVNHGAGRRLSRGEAIRQLSQDKVNEQYRAAGILVNVDGQVPLDESAACYKSAEEVVAAVVGAGLAEVEHQLWPLASLKGTDGGGSAARRARKEKEKTQDQGREAARKTKSAEAKSRKEEKKAHKQQRNAARQTKEH
;
A
#
# COMPACT_ATOMS: atom_id res chain seq x y z
N MET A 1 -10.51 32.30 -36.84
CA MET A 1 -10.03 30.90 -36.80
C MET A 1 -10.39 30.34 -35.43
N SER A 2 -10.99 29.16 -35.34
CA SER A 2 -11.50 28.61 -34.08
C SER A 2 -10.38 27.97 -33.25
N LYS A 3 -10.20 28.43 -32.00
CA LYS A 3 -9.53 27.63 -30.96
C LYS A 3 -10.45 26.45 -30.61
N GLY A 4 -10.26 25.32 -31.29
CA GLY A 4 -10.97 24.09 -30.95
C GLY A 4 -10.47 23.57 -29.60
N ALA A 5 -11.35 23.49 -28.61
CA ALA A 5 -11.05 22.74 -27.40
C ALA A 5 -10.87 21.27 -27.78
N LEU A 6 -9.74 20.67 -27.39
CA LEU A 6 -9.55 19.22 -27.45
C LEU A 6 -10.49 18.60 -26.41
N ARG A 7 -11.70 18.27 -26.85
CA ARG A 7 -12.58 17.37 -26.13
C ARG A 7 -12.00 15.95 -26.24
N PHE A 8 -12.19 15.17 -25.18
CA PHE A 8 -12.12 13.69 -25.16
C PHE A 8 -12.29 13.11 -26.57
N LYS A 9 -11.20 12.58 -27.16
CA LYS A 9 -11.35 11.80 -28.40
C LYS A 9 -12.08 10.51 -28.05
N GLU A 10 -13.31 10.42 -28.51
CA GLU A 10 -14.17 9.24 -28.42
C GLU A 10 -13.41 8.02 -28.96
N LEU A 11 -13.12 7.05 -28.09
CA LEU A 11 -12.34 5.87 -28.43
C LEU A 11 -13.18 4.96 -29.30
N GLN A 12 -12.68 4.59 -30.48
CA GLN A 12 -13.50 4.01 -31.54
C GLN A 12 -14.12 2.65 -31.16
N ASN A 13 -13.50 1.93 -30.22
CA ASN A 13 -13.81 0.53 -29.95
C ASN A 13 -14.09 0.18 -28.46
N GLU A 14 -14.21 1.17 -27.58
CA GLU A 14 -14.25 0.99 -26.11
C GLU A 14 -15.29 -0.04 -25.64
N HIS A 15 -16.48 -0.06 -26.24
CA HIS A 15 -17.59 -0.96 -25.87
C HIS A 15 -17.38 -2.43 -26.30
N ASN A 16 -16.37 -2.75 -27.12
CA ASN A 16 -16.22 -4.07 -27.75
C ASN A 16 -14.75 -4.53 -27.87
N TRP A 17 -13.82 -3.84 -27.21
CA TRP A 17 -12.37 -3.96 -27.41
C TRP A 17 -11.81 -5.38 -27.31
N LYS A 18 -12.41 -6.25 -26.49
CA LYS A 18 -12.00 -7.66 -26.33
C LYS A 18 -12.02 -8.44 -27.64
N LYS A 19 -12.86 -8.07 -28.61
CA LYS A 19 -12.87 -8.69 -29.96
C LYS A 19 -11.72 -8.23 -30.86
N LEU A 20 -10.94 -7.24 -30.43
CA LEU A 20 -9.73 -6.75 -31.12
C LEU A 20 -8.45 -7.35 -30.54
N ALA A 21 -8.54 -8.08 -29.42
CA ALA A 21 -7.45 -8.89 -28.91
C ALA A 21 -7.37 -10.19 -29.74
N VAL A 22 -6.39 -10.28 -30.64
CA VAL A 22 -6.19 -11.43 -31.54
C VAL A 22 -5.05 -12.30 -31.00
N MET A 23 -5.35 -13.57 -30.71
CA MET A 23 -4.35 -14.52 -30.21
C MET A 23 -3.27 -14.80 -31.25
N THR A 24 -2.01 -14.84 -30.81
CA THR A 24 -0.85 -15.21 -31.61
C THR A 24 -0.48 -16.68 -31.42
N GLU A 25 0.25 -17.26 -32.38
CA GLU A 25 0.93 -18.56 -32.22
C GLU A 25 1.99 -18.52 -31.10
N GLU A 26 2.41 -17.32 -30.70
CA GLU A 26 3.39 -17.08 -29.63
C GLU A 26 2.80 -17.07 -28.21
N GLY A 27 1.50 -17.34 -28.04
CA GLY A 27 0.84 -17.54 -26.75
C GLY A 27 0.33 -16.28 -26.03
N TYR A 28 0.24 -15.14 -26.72
CA TYR A 28 -0.34 -13.88 -26.19
C TYR A 28 -1.26 -13.21 -27.21
N TYR A 29 -2.08 -12.24 -26.79
CA TYR A 29 -2.94 -11.48 -27.71
C TYR A 29 -2.27 -10.18 -28.16
N ASN A 30 -2.37 -9.84 -29.45
CA ASN A 30 -2.11 -8.48 -29.95
C ASN A 30 -3.42 -7.70 -30.01
N LEU A 31 -3.44 -6.46 -29.49
CA LEU A 31 -4.62 -5.59 -29.52
C LEU A 31 -4.65 -4.77 -30.83
N GLN A 32 -5.44 -5.22 -31.80
CA GLN A 32 -5.52 -4.63 -33.14
C GLN A 32 -6.53 -3.47 -33.20
N THR A 33 -6.09 -2.25 -32.89
CA THR A 33 -6.94 -1.05 -32.93
C THR A 33 -6.17 0.18 -33.40
N GLY A 34 -6.81 1.01 -34.24
CA GLY A 34 -6.28 2.32 -34.63
C GLY A 34 -6.12 3.27 -33.42
N ASP A 35 -6.81 2.99 -32.32
CA ASP A 35 -6.67 3.76 -31.09
C ASP A 35 -5.24 3.69 -30.51
N THR A 36 -4.38 2.69 -30.79
CA THR A 36 -2.99 2.67 -30.27
C THR A 36 -2.06 3.65 -30.98
N ARG A 37 -2.42 4.16 -32.16
CA ARG A 37 -1.52 4.91 -33.07
C ARG A 37 -0.26 4.10 -33.43
N GLU A 38 -0.47 2.88 -33.93
CA GLU A 38 0.58 1.95 -34.41
C GLU A 38 1.52 1.41 -33.32
N ILE A 39 1.44 1.90 -32.07
CA ILE A 39 2.14 1.32 -30.93
C ILE A 39 1.69 -0.14 -30.71
N PRO A 40 2.61 -1.12 -30.64
CA PRO A 40 2.29 -2.50 -30.34
C PRO A 40 1.84 -2.66 -28.89
N VAL A 41 0.69 -3.32 -28.71
CA VAL A 41 0.10 -3.62 -27.40
C VAL A 41 -0.09 -5.13 -27.28
N ARG A 42 0.70 -5.76 -26.40
CA ARG A 42 0.76 -7.21 -26.19
C ARG A 42 0.08 -7.56 -24.84
N LEU A 43 -0.97 -8.39 -24.87
CA LEU A 43 -1.76 -8.78 -23.70
C LEU A 43 -1.48 -10.25 -23.33
N PHE A 44 -0.84 -10.47 -22.20
CA PHE A 44 -0.48 -11.79 -21.70
C PHE A 44 -1.59 -12.31 -20.78
N LEU A 45 -2.66 -12.84 -21.38
CA LEU A 45 -3.88 -13.28 -20.70
C LEU A 45 -4.27 -14.68 -21.16
N THR A 46 -4.93 -15.46 -20.30
CA THR A 46 -5.73 -16.62 -20.76
C THR A 46 -6.99 -16.11 -21.47
N SER A 47 -7.71 -17.00 -22.18
CA SER A 47 -9.05 -16.69 -22.70
C SER A 47 -10.04 -16.29 -21.60
N THR A 48 -9.95 -16.93 -20.42
CA THR A 48 -10.75 -16.62 -19.24
C THR A 48 -10.38 -15.26 -18.64
N LEU A 49 -9.09 -14.96 -18.40
CA LEU A 49 -8.64 -13.66 -17.90
C LEU A 49 -9.03 -12.51 -18.86
N LEU A 50 -8.99 -12.73 -20.18
CA LEU A 50 -9.49 -11.77 -21.16
C LEU A 50 -11.02 -11.61 -21.10
N ALA A 51 -11.75 -12.72 -20.89
CA ALA A 51 -13.20 -12.68 -20.70
C ALA A 51 -13.59 -11.93 -19.40
N GLU A 52 -12.83 -12.07 -18.31
CA GLU A 52 -13.05 -11.38 -17.03
C GLU A 52 -12.59 -9.92 -17.02
N ALA A 53 -11.62 -9.53 -17.86
CA ALA A 53 -11.01 -8.19 -17.85
C ALA A 53 -12.03 -7.04 -17.86
N GLU A 54 -11.84 -6.03 -17.01
CA GLU A 54 -12.77 -4.90 -16.88
C GLU A 54 -12.88 -4.07 -18.18
N ALA A 55 -14.06 -3.52 -18.47
CA ALA A 55 -14.25 -2.69 -19.67
C ALA A 55 -13.34 -1.45 -19.69
N LEU A 56 -13.19 -0.80 -18.53
CA LEU A 56 -12.38 0.41 -18.34
C LEU A 56 -10.87 0.21 -18.60
N LEU A 57 -10.38 -1.03 -18.57
CA LEU A 57 -8.97 -1.32 -18.86
C LEU A 57 -8.57 -0.84 -20.26
N TYR A 58 -9.47 -0.90 -21.26
CA TYR A 58 -9.14 -0.45 -22.62
C TYR A 58 -8.64 0.98 -22.64
N ARG A 59 -9.36 1.92 -22.01
CA ARG A 59 -8.96 3.32 -21.96
C ARG A 59 -7.61 3.51 -21.27
N GLN A 60 -7.36 2.75 -20.19
CA GLN A 60 -6.07 2.80 -19.48
C GLN A 60 -4.91 2.20 -20.31
N ILE A 61 -5.18 1.15 -21.09
CA ILE A 61 -4.24 0.57 -22.05
C ILE A 61 -3.94 1.56 -23.18
N ILE A 62 -4.96 2.25 -23.71
CA ILE A 62 -4.76 3.30 -24.71
C ILE A 62 -4.00 4.49 -24.11
N ASN A 63 -4.26 4.90 -22.87
CA ASN A 63 -3.48 5.93 -22.17
C ASN A 63 -1.99 5.56 -22.09
N ALA A 64 -1.65 4.30 -21.82
CA ALA A 64 -0.28 3.82 -21.78
C ALA A 64 0.47 3.99 -23.14
N THR A 65 -0.25 4.03 -24.27
CA THR A 65 0.33 4.32 -25.61
C THR A 65 0.59 5.80 -25.89
N ARG A 66 0.27 6.73 -24.95
CA ARG A 66 0.29 8.19 -25.22
C ARG A 66 1.51 8.93 -24.72
N PHE A 67 2.34 8.34 -23.88
CA PHE A 67 3.55 9.01 -23.42
C PHE A 67 4.51 9.26 -24.60
N PRO A 68 5.26 10.39 -24.60
CA PRO A 68 6.30 10.61 -25.59
C PRO A 68 7.31 9.46 -25.68
N GLY A 69 7.66 9.06 -26.89
CA GLY A 69 8.65 8.02 -27.17
C GLY A 69 8.24 6.60 -26.80
N VAL A 70 6.97 6.28 -26.52
CA VAL A 70 6.55 4.87 -26.31
C VAL A 70 6.91 4.03 -27.54
N ARG A 71 7.57 2.90 -27.30
CA ARG A 71 7.94 1.89 -28.30
C ARG A 71 7.02 0.66 -28.22
N MET A 72 6.60 0.25 -27.02
CA MET A 72 5.72 -0.91 -26.80
C MET A 72 5.01 -0.85 -25.44
N VAL A 73 3.81 -1.42 -25.35
CA VAL A 73 3.10 -1.67 -24.08
C VAL A 73 2.79 -3.15 -23.92
N ALA A 74 3.17 -3.74 -22.79
CA ALA A 74 2.81 -5.09 -22.39
C ALA A 74 1.89 -5.06 -21.16
N ILE A 75 0.85 -5.89 -21.17
CA ILE A 75 -0.14 -6.01 -20.09
C ILE A 75 -0.06 -7.42 -19.52
N THR A 76 0.16 -7.53 -18.21
CA THR A 76 0.42 -8.79 -17.50
C THR A 76 -0.89 -9.44 -16.99
N PRO A 77 -0.92 -10.76 -16.74
CA PRO A 77 -2.18 -11.48 -16.50
C PRO A 77 -2.93 -11.08 -15.21
N ASP A 78 -2.21 -10.51 -14.25
CA ASP A 78 -2.73 -9.93 -13.00
C ASP A 78 -3.40 -8.55 -13.17
N THR A 79 -3.49 -8.03 -14.40
CA THR A 79 -3.99 -6.68 -14.67
C THR A 79 -5.39 -6.41 -14.11
N HIS A 80 -5.57 -5.18 -13.61
CA HIS A 80 -6.80 -4.62 -13.05
C HIS A 80 -6.70 -3.08 -13.06
N TYR A 81 -7.83 -2.39 -12.86
CA TYR A 81 -7.88 -0.92 -12.88
C TYR A 81 -6.84 -0.26 -11.94
N GLY A 82 -6.14 0.77 -12.43
CA GLY A 82 -5.12 1.51 -11.67
C GLY A 82 -5.22 3.03 -11.83
N TYR A 83 -4.27 3.78 -11.25
CA TYR A 83 -4.19 5.23 -11.47
C TYR A 83 -3.69 5.56 -12.89
N GLY A 84 -4.58 6.04 -13.77
CA GLY A 84 -4.33 6.49 -15.15
C GLY A 84 -3.94 5.41 -16.19
N VAL A 85 -3.03 4.50 -15.83
CA VAL A 85 -2.70 3.25 -16.54
C VAL A 85 -2.99 2.03 -15.64
N PRO A 86 -3.20 0.81 -16.19
CA PRO A 86 -3.55 -0.36 -15.40
C PRO A 86 -2.49 -0.71 -14.37
N VAL A 87 -2.88 -1.37 -13.28
CA VAL A 87 -1.94 -2.26 -12.59
C VAL A 87 -1.70 -3.48 -13.48
N GLY A 88 -0.51 -4.05 -13.46
CA GLY A 88 -0.10 -5.07 -14.43
C GLY A 88 0.22 -4.44 -15.80
N SER A 89 0.92 -3.32 -15.81
CA SER A 89 1.38 -2.65 -17.04
C SER A 89 2.89 -2.49 -17.08
N VAL A 90 3.44 -2.70 -18.28
CA VAL A 90 4.83 -2.52 -18.64
C VAL A 90 4.86 -1.59 -19.86
N ILE A 91 5.58 -0.47 -19.76
CA ILE A 91 5.65 0.54 -20.83
C ILE A 91 7.11 0.81 -21.14
N LEU A 92 7.50 0.55 -22.39
CA LEU A 92 8.83 0.88 -22.90
C LEU A 92 8.73 2.25 -23.58
N THR A 93 9.40 3.25 -23.04
CA THR A 93 9.69 4.51 -23.75
C THR A 93 11.15 4.54 -24.17
N ASP A 94 11.46 5.27 -25.24
CA ASP A 94 12.82 5.52 -25.71
C ASP A 94 13.72 6.15 -24.61
N ALA A 95 14.98 5.72 -24.49
CA ALA A 95 15.86 6.23 -23.44
C ALA A 95 16.47 7.63 -23.70
N GLU A 96 16.44 8.11 -24.94
CA GLU A 96 17.08 9.37 -25.37
C GLU A 96 16.05 10.47 -25.70
N GLU A 97 14.88 10.09 -26.23
CA GLU A 97 13.78 11.02 -26.56
C GLU A 97 12.51 10.81 -25.71
N GLY A 98 12.39 9.67 -25.02
CA GLY A 98 11.15 9.22 -24.39
C GLY A 98 10.88 9.81 -23.00
N ALA A 99 9.61 9.78 -22.61
CA ALA A 99 9.19 10.25 -21.31
C ALA A 99 9.44 9.24 -20.19
N VAL A 100 9.75 9.75 -19.00
CA VAL A 100 9.68 9.03 -17.73
C VAL A 100 8.43 9.45 -16.96
N ALA A 101 7.59 8.49 -16.58
CA ALA A 101 6.21 8.71 -16.18
C ALA A 101 5.91 8.18 -14.77
N MET A 102 5.21 8.99 -13.97
CA MET A 102 4.95 8.72 -12.56
C MET A 102 3.77 7.76 -12.32
N GLY A 103 2.68 7.92 -13.07
CA GLY A 103 1.50 7.04 -12.94
C GLY A 103 1.74 5.57 -13.33
N PRO A 104 2.65 5.26 -14.29
CA PRO A 104 3.20 3.93 -14.54
C PRO A 104 4.25 3.42 -13.53
N VAL A 105 4.37 4.07 -12.36
CA VAL A 105 5.20 3.59 -11.23
C VAL A 105 4.38 3.41 -9.94
N GLY A 106 3.39 4.28 -9.65
CA GLY A 106 2.33 4.04 -8.65
C GLY A 106 2.41 4.85 -7.33
N PHE A 107 1.23 5.19 -6.75
CA PHE A 107 1.04 6.27 -5.76
C PHE A 107 -0.16 6.00 -4.80
N ASP A 108 -0.19 6.72 -3.65
CA ASP A 108 -1.24 6.72 -2.61
C ASP A 108 -1.60 8.21 -2.23
N ILE A 109 -2.84 8.60 -1.82
CA ILE A 109 -3.33 10.03 -1.84
C ILE A 109 -4.28 10.46 -0.65
N GLY A 110 -4.42 11.77 -0.32
CA GLY A 110 -5.64 12.49 0.24
C GLY A 110 -5.79 12.92 1.74
N CYS A 111 -6.18 14.19 2.06
CA CYS A 111 -6.48 14.76 3.45
C CYS A 111 -7.51 15.95 3.52
N PHE A 112 -8.10 16.28 4.71
CA PHE A 112 -9.14 17.32 5.00
C PHE A 112 -8.82 18.25 6.21
N THR A 113 -9.53 19.38 6.45
CA THR A 113 -9.32 20.24 7.65
C THR A 113 -9.83 19.66 8.99
N ALA A 114 -9.50 20.33 10.10
CA ALA A 114 -9.92 20.00 11.47
C ALA A 114 -11.43 20.15 11.73
N ASP A 115 -12.05 21.15 11.12
CA ASP A 115 -13.45 21.55 11.28
C ASP A 115 -14.40 20.77 10.36
N THR A 116 -13.88 20.11 9.32
CA THR A 116 -14.63 19.22 8.42
C THR A 116 -15.47 18.24 9.24
N LEU A 117 -16.79 18.34 9.12
CA LEU A 117 -17.75 17.56 9.89
C LEU A 117 -17.94 16.16 9.28
N ILE A 118 -17.84 15.12 10.12
CA ILE A 118 -18.04 13.72 9.76
C ILE A 118 -19.33 13.20 10.41
N PRO A 119 -20.30 12.68 9.63
CA PRO A 119 -21.56 12.16 10.13
C PRO A 119 -21.36 10.72 10.64
N LEU A 120 -21.81 10.47 11.88
CA LEU A 120 -21.75 9.16 12.52
C LEU A 120 -23.14 8.49 12.60
N VAL A 121 -23.14 7.21 12.93
CA VAL A 121 -24.37 6.40 13.07
C VAL A 121 -25.18 6.65 14.34
N ASP A 122 -24.66 7.46 15.26
CA ASP A 122 -25.42 7.99 16.40
C ASP A 122 -26.32 9.18 16.02
N GLY A 123 -26.39 9.51 14.73
CA GLY A 123 -27.17 10.60 14.17
C GLY A 123 -26.47 11.96 14.21
N HIS A 124 -25.30 12.08 14.84
CA HIS A 124 -24.61 13.35 15.02
C HIS A 124 -23.40 13.47 14.10
N SER A 125 -23.07 14.71 13.74
CA SER A 125 -21.81 15.03 13.06
C SER A 125 -20.79 15.58 14.04
N TYR A 126 -19.52 15.21 13.84
CA TYR A 126 -18.42 15.66 14.70
C TYR A 126 -17.25 16.19 13.86
N PRO A 127 -16.56 17.28 14.29
CA PRO A 127 -15.36 17.75 13.62
C PRO A 127 -14.28 16.68 13.55
N LEU A 128 -13.71 16.47 12.37
CA LEU A 128 -12.66 15.47 12.12
C LEU A 128 -11.46 15.64 13.07
N GLY A 129 -11.13 16.87 13.43
CA GLY A 129 -10.10 17.21 14.41
C GLY A 129 -10.44 16.75 15.83
N LYS A 130 -11.71 16.79 16.24
CA LYS A 130 -12.18 16.26 17.54
C LYS A 130 -12.24 14.74 17.56
N LEU A 131 -12.63 14.12 16.47
CA LEU A 131 -12.54 12.67 16.32
C LEU A 131 -11.09 12.19 16.46
N ALA A 132 -10.14 12.92 15.87
CA ALA A 132 -8.70 12.64 15.96
C ALA A 132 -8.05 12.91 17.32
N GLU A 133 -8.70 13.63 18.25
CA GLU A 133 -8.23 13.76 19.64
C GLU A 133 -8.45 12.46 20.46
N SER A 134 -9.36 11.59 20.01
CA SER A 134 -9.80 10.42 20.79
C SER A 134 -8.97 9.15 20.58
N ASP A 135 -8.29 9.03 19.43
CA ASP A 135 -7.59 7.81 18.97
C ASP A 135 -8.49 6.55 18.93
N ALA A 136 -9.83 6.73 18.92
CA ALA A 136 -10.82 5.67 19.05
C ALA A 136 -11.38 5.21 17.68
N GLU A 137 -11.92 3.99 17.66
CA GLU A 137 -12.76 3.53 16.55
C GLU A 137 -14.13 4.21 16.59
N ILE A 138 -14.54 4.75 15.44
CA ILE A 138 -15.79 5.48 15.25
C ILE A 138 -16.56 4.88 14.06
N LEU A 139 -17.88 4.94 14.10
CA LEU A 139 -18.75 4.36 13.08
C LEU A 139 -19.25 5.45 12.13
N VAL A 140 -18.62 5.53 10.97
CA VAL A 140 -18.94 6.47 9.88
C VAL A 140 -19.80 5.82 8.82
N TYR A 141 -20.34 6.63 7.92
CA TYR A 141 -20.85 6.16 6.65
C TYR A 141 -19.73 6.08 5.61
N ALA A 142 -19.76 5.06 4.76
CA ALA A 142 -18.88 4.87 3.61
C ALA A 142 -19.72 4.42 2.41
N LEU A 143 -19.18 4.54 1.20
CA LEU A 143 -19.76 3.95 0.00
C LEU A 143 -19.15 2.59 -0.30
N SER A 144 -20.02 1.63 -0.59
CA SER A 144 -19.64 0.37 -1.19
C SER A 144 -19.53 0.48 -2.71
N LYS A 145 -18.98 -0.56 -3.34
CA LYS A 145 -18.64 -0.58 -4.77
C LYS A 145 -19.87 -0.49 -5.69
N GLU A 146 -21.01 -0.98 -5.23
CA GLU A 146 -22.31 -0.93 -5.89
C GLU A 146 -23.08 0.36 -5.51
N GLN A 147 -22.35 1.39 -5.06
CA GLN A 147 -22.83 2.72 -4.67
C GLN A 147 -23.85 2.72 -3.51
N GLN A 148 -23.96 1.60 -2.77
CA GLN A 148 -24.77 1.53 -1.55
C GLN A 148 -24.02 2.19 -0.40
N VAL A 149 -24.70 3.08 0.33
CA VAL A 149 -24.21 3.65 1.58
C VAL A 149 -24.23 2.59 2.67
N VAL A 150 -23.11 2.43 3.38
CA VAL A 150 -22.90 1.40 4.41
C VAL A 150 -22.24 2.01 5.65
N VAL A 151 -22.39 1.34 6.78
CA VAL A 151 -21.68 1.69 8.03
C VAL A 151 -20.32 1.03 8.06
N ALA A 152 -19.28 1.77 8.46
CA ALA A 152 -17.92 1.28 8.56
C ALA A 152 -17.20 1.81 9.82
N CYS A 153 -16.35 0.96 10.42
CA CYS A 153 -15.41 1.39 11.45
C CYS A 153 -14.29 2.23 10.83
N ALA A 154 -13.87 3.28 11.54
CA ALA A 154 -12.84 4.19 11.08
C ALA A 154 -12.00 4.77 12.23
N THR A 155 -10.89 5.41 11.88
CA THR A 155 -10.07 6.18 12.82
C THR A 155 -9.63 7.50 12.20
N ALA A 156 -10.00 8.61 12.82
CA ALA A 156 -9.52 9.94 12.46
C ALA A 156 -8.11 10.19 13.02
N ARG A 157 -7.21 10.81 12.24
CA ARG A 157 -5.86 11.22 12.66
C ARG A 157 -5.48 12.55 12.03
N LYS A 158 -4.68 13.37 12.73
CA LYS A 158 -3.98 14.50 12.09
C LYS A 158 -2.90 13.92 11.15
N THR A 159 -2.85 14.39 9.90
CA THR A 159 -2.04 13.78 8.83
C THR A 159 -1.02 14.73 8.21
N ARG A 160 -1.29 16.03 8.12
CA ARG A 160 -0.31 17.06 7.73
C ARG A 160 -0.55 18.34 8.55
N THR A 161 0.49 19.12 8.82
CA THR A 161 0.37 20.42 9.52
C THR A 161 0.49 21.58 8.55
N GLN A 162 -0.23 22.68 8.76
CA GLN A 162 -0.23 23.86 7.88
C GLN A 162 -0.22 23.53 6.37
N ALA A 163 -1.12 22.66 5.91
CA ALA A 163 -1.28 22.37 4.50
C ALA A 163 -2.01 23.52 3.77
N PRO A 164 -1.71 23.76 2.49
CA PRO A 164 -2.53 24.63 1.64
C PRO A 164 -3.93 24.03 1.46
N LEU A 165 -4.94 24.90 1.32
CA LEU A 165 -6.33 24.50 1.21
C LEU A 165 -6.98 24.98 -0.09
N VAL A 166 -7.95 24.19 -0.57
CA VAL A 166 -9.05 24.68 -1.38
C VAL A 166 -10.36 24.53 -0.62
N LYS A 167 -11.28 25.45 -0.86
CA LYS A 167 -12.66 25.43 -0.41
C LYS A 167 -13.53 25.04 -1.60
N VAL A 168 -14.21 23.90 -1.51
CA VAL A 168 -15.18 23.44 -2.51
C VAL A 168 -16.58 23.79 -1.99
N THR A 169 -17.29 24.70 -2.65
CA THR A 169 -18.68 25.05 -2.29
C THR A 169 -19.65 24.27 -3.16
N LEU A 170 -20.71 23.71 -2.57
CA LEU A 170 -21.73 22.91 -3.25
C LEU A 170 -23.04 23.68 -3.48
N ASP A 171 -23.90 23.13 -4.34
CA ASP A 171 -25.24 23.64 -4.66
C ASP A 171 -26.24 23.58 -3.49
N SER A 172 -25.84 22.98 -2.38
CA SER A 172 -26.54 22.97 -1.08
C SER A 172 -25.96 23.99 -0.07
N ASP A 173 -25.23 25.01 -0.55
CA ASP A 173 -24.49 26.02 0.23
C ASP A 173 -23.49 25.46 1.27
N ARG A 174 -23.10 24.19 1.13
CA ARG A 174 -22.10 23.54 2.00
C ARG A 174 -20.70 23.76 1.45
N GLU A 175 -19.76 24.09 2.35
CA GLU A 175 -18.35 24.30 2.03
C GLU A 175 -17.49 23.16 2.58
N ILE A 176 -16.54 22.68 1.78
CA ILE A 176 -15.59 21.61 2.14
C ILE A 176 -14.17 22.15 2.04
N PHE A 177 -13.47 22.17 3.16
CA PHE A 177 -12.09 22.64 3.26
C PHE A 177 -11.14 21.45 3.25
N CYS A 178 -10.31 21.35 2.21
CA CYS A 178 -9.52 20.15 1.93
C CYS A 178 -8.19 20.51 1.28
N THR A 179 -7.24 19.55 1.24
CA THR A 179 -6.00 19.77 0.49
C THR A 179 -6.27 19.71 -1.02
N PRO A 180 -5.55 20.49 -1.85
CA PRO A 180 -5.78 20.53 -3.31
C PRO A 180 -5.75 19.15 -4.01
N ASP A 181 -4.95 18.24 -3.46
CA ASP A 181 -4.77 16.84 -3.91
C ASP A 181 -5.84 15.86 -3.37
N HIS A 182 -6.83 16.32 -2.60
CA HIS A 182 -7.87 15.43 -2.08
C HIS A 182 -8.80 14.96 -3.20
N GLU A 183 -9.03 13.66 -3.35
CA GLU A 183 -9.90 13.12 -4.39
C GLU A 183 -11.37 13.06 -3.96
N PHE A 184 -12.25 13.56 -4.83
CA PHE A 184 -13.69 13.56 -4.65
C PHE A 184 -14.33 12.57 -5.62
N MET A 185 -15.13 11.62 -5.13
CA MET A 185 -15.89 10.74 -6.02
C MET A 185 -17.02 11.55 -6.69
N LEU A 186 -17.13 11.39 -8.00
CA LEU A 186 -18.16 11.97 -8.84
C LEU A 186 -19.38 11.04 -8.87
N ARG A 187 -20.55 11.55 -9.27
CA ARG A 187 -21.83 10.79 -9.25
C ARG A 187 -21.83 9.52 -10.12
N ASP A 188 -20.87 9.35 -11.02
CA ASP A 188 -20.66 8.13 -11.82
C ASP A 188 -19.79 7.06 -11.13
N GLY A 189 -19.17 7.38 -10.00
CA GLY A 189 -18.23 6.52 -9.27
C GLY A 189 -16.76 6.72 -9.65
N SER A 190 -16.45 7.59 -10.61
CA SER A 190 -15.07 8.06 -10.86
C SER A 190 -14.62 9.05 -9.77
N TYR A 191 -13.36 9.47 -9.80
CA TYR A 191 -12.77 10.38 -8.81
C TYR A 191 -12.11 11.58 -9.50
N ARG A 192 -12.05 12.73 -8.83
CA ARG A 192 -11.29 13.91 -9.29
C ARG A 192 -10.75 14.72 -8.12
N GLN A 193 -9.53 15.26 -8.24
CA GLN A 193 -8.91 16.08 -7.19
C GLN A 193 -9.66 17.41 -6.95
N ALA A 194 -9.63 17.88 -5.70
CA ALA A 194 -10.35 19.03 -5.19
C ALA A 194 -10.17 20.30 -6.03
N GLN A 195 -8.92 20.58 -6.42
CA GLN A 195 -8.53 21.73 -7.24
C GLN A 195 -9.01 21.62 -8.70
N ASP A 196 -9.26 20.40 -9.18
CA ASP A 196 -9.61 20.07 -10.56
C ASP A 196 -11.15 19.92 -10.74
N LEU A 197 -11.93 20.11 -9.66
CA LEU A 197 -13.39 20.21 -9.71
C LEU A 197 -13.82 21.55 -10.34
N THR A 198 -14.83 21.50 -11.22
CA THR A 198 -15.35 22.70 -11.92
C THR A 198 -16.82 22.94 -11.56
N PRO A 199 -17.34 24.18 -11.69
CA PRO A 199 -18.76 24.47 -11.50
C PRO A 199 -19.66 23.52 -12.31
N ALA A 200 -20.77 23.12 -11.71
CA ALA A 200 -21.70 22.07 -12.14
C ALA A 200 -21.17 20.62 -12.15
N THR A 201 -19.93 20.34 -11.75
CA THR A 201 -19.44 18.96 -11.52
C THR A 201 -20.27 18.31 -10.41
N SER A 202 -20.99 17.22 -10.71
CA SER A 202 -21.75 16.50 -9.70
C SER A 202 -20.86 15.53 -8.93
N LEU A 203 -20.73 15.77 -7.63
CA LEU A 203 -20.16 14.80 -6.71
C LEU A 203 -21.13 13.64 -6.46
N MET A 204 -20.60 12.54 -5.94
CA MET A 204 -21.39 11.44 -5.43
C MET A 204 -22.07 11.87 -4.12
N PRO A 205 -23.41 11.91 -4.04
CA PRO A 205 -24.11 12.46 -2.88
C PRO A 205 -24.18 11.44 -1.72
N PHE A 206 -24.25 11.96 -0.51
CA PHE A 206 -24.65 11.22 0.69
C PHE A 206 -25.91 11.93 1.25
N TYR A 207 -27.08 11.33 1.04
CA TYR A 207 -28.36 11.94 1.39
C TYR A 207 -28.84 11.52 2.78
N THR A 208 -28.95 12.49 3.69
CA THR A 208 -29.51 12.35 5.04
C THR A 208 -30.76 13.22 5.20
N ASP A 209 -31.94 12.60 5.15
CA ASP A 209 -33.22 13.30 5.23
C ASP A 209 -33.66 13.36 6.70
N GLY A 210 -33.04 14.30 7.43
CA GLY A 210 -33.13 14.42 8.88
C GLY A 210 -32.34 13.36 9.66
N TYR A 211 -32.31 13.52 10.98
CA TYR A 211 -31.52 12.74 11.95
C TYR A 211 -31.85 11.23 12.05
N THR A 212 -32.65 10.66 11.13
CA THR A 212 -33.17 9.29 11.22
C THR A 212 -33.20 8.51 9.90
N THR A 213 -32.85 9.11 8.75
CA THR A 213 -32.89 8.39 7.45
C THR A 213 -31.69 8.69 6.55
N VAL A 214 -30.88 7.67 6.30
CA VAL A 214 -29.88 7.63 5.23
C VAL A 214 -30.54 6.99 4.00
N ARG A 215 -30.46 7.64 2.83
CA ARG A 215 -31.09 7.15 1.59
C ARG A 215 -30.08 6.82 0.49
N HIS A 216 -30.47 5.89 -0.39
CA HIS A 216 -29.67 5.51 -1.54
C HIS A 216 -29.81 6.56 -2.69
N PRO A 217 -28.73 6.98 -3.38
CA PRO A 217 -28.77 8.02 -4.42
C PRO A 217 -29.68 7.79 -5.64
N ALA A 218 -30.32 6.62 -5.77
CA ALA A 218 -31.23 6.27 -6.87
C ALA A 218 -32.71 6.15 -6.47
N GLU A 219 -33.08 6.50 -5.23
CA GLU A 219 -34.49 6.59 -4.82
C GLU A 219 -35.20 7.78 -5.51
N ARG A 220 -36.49 7.61 -5.85
CA ARG A 220 -37.13 8.44 -6.90
C ARG A 220 -37.62 9.82 -6.47
N GLU A 221 -37.66 10.14 -5.18
CA GLU A 221 -38.05 11.46 -4.70
C GLU A 221 -36.78 12.31 -4.48
N GLN A 222 -36.50 13.20 -5.44
CA GLN A 222 -35.29 14.02 -5.44
C GLN A 222 -35.42 15.20 -4.44
N PRO A 223 -34.47 15.36 -3.48
CA PRO A 223 -34.34 16.60 -2.73
C PRO A 223 -33.85 17.73 -3.65
N SER A 224 -34.01 18.98 -3.22
CA SER A 224 -33.77 20.18 -4.04
C SER A 224 -32.32 20.45 -4.47
N PHE A 225 -31.35 19.61 -4.05
CA PHE A 225 -29.92 19.83 -4.27
C PHE A 225 -29.22 18.54 -4.77
N ASN A 226 -28.30 18.68 -5.73
CA ASN A 226 -27.71 17.55 -6.44
C ASN A 226 -26.23 17.31 -6.08
N HIS A 227 -25.70 17.99 -5.05
CA HIS A 227 -24.29 17.93 -4.65
C HIS A 227 -23.36 18.29 -5.82
N LYS A 228 -23.74 19.32 -6.57
CA LYS A 228 -22.93 19.92 -7.63
C LYS A 228 -22.00 20.95 -7.04
N VAL A 229 -20.76 20.99 -7.50
CA VAL A 229 -19.81 22.06 -7.18
C VAL A 229 -20.31 23.38 -7.79
N VAL A 230 -20.30 24.44 -6.99
CA VAL A 230 -20.64 25.83 -7.37
C VAL A 230 -19.36 26.64 -7.59
N SER A 231 -18.41 26.55 -6.65
CA SER A 231 -17.08 27.15 -6.76
C SER A 231 -16.01 26.23 -6.18
N VAL A 232 -14.77 26.44 -6.65
CA VAL A 232 -13.55 25.98 -5.97
C VAL A 232 -12.68 27.20 -5.78
N GLU A 233 -12.44 27.56 -4.52
CA GLU A 233 -11.68 28.74 -4.13
C GLU A 233 -10.41 28.29 -3.42
N ARG A 234 -9.25 28.60 -3.98
CA ARG A 234 -7.96 28.39 -3.31
C ARG A 234 -7.80 29.43 -2.21
N LEU A 235 -7.40 29.01 -1.02
CA LEU A 235 -7.31 29.90 0.14
C LEU A 235 -5.89 30.37 0.40
N ASP A 236 -5.73 31.65 0.69
CA ASP A 236 -4.46 32.28 1.09
C ASP A 236 -4.06 31.99 2.55
N ARG A 237 -4.58 30.90 3.13
CA ARG A 237 -4.30 30.43 4.50
C ARG A 237 -4.01 28.94 4.51
N THR A 238 -3.19 28.52 5.48
CA THR A 238 -2.80 27.12 5.69
C THR A 238 -3.25 26.63 7.05
N GLU A 239 -3.69 25.38 7.15
CA GLU A 239 -4.24 24.80 8.38
C GLU A 239 -3.76 23.37 8.62
N ASP A 240 -3.92 22.90 9.85
CA ASP A 240 -3.68 21.49 10.15
C ASP A 240 -4.78 20.62 9.52
N VAL A 241 -4.34 19.62 8.77
CA VAL A 241 -5.20 18.68 8.06
C VAL A 241 -5.08 17.27 8.62
N TYR A 242 -6.19 16.57 8.53
CA TYR A 242 -6.53 15.33 9.17
C TYR A 242 -7.07 14.40 8.08
N CYS A 243 -7.04 13.09 8.31
CA CYS A 243 -7.72 12.14 7.45
C CYS A 243 -8.34 11.04 8.29
N LEU A 244 -9.35 10.39 7.73
CA LEU A 244 -10.16 9.38 8.39
C LEU A 244 -9.93 8.05 7.67
N THR A 245 -9.11 7.19 8.27
CA THR A 245 -8.85 5.88 7.68
C THR A 245 -10.07 5.01 7.88
N VAL A 246 -10.68 4.54 6.79
CA VAL A 246 -11.71 3.49 6.79
C VAL A 246 -11.11 2.21 6.23
N PRO A 247 -10.67 1.27 7.08
CA PRO A 247 -10.27 -0.08 6.65
C PRO A 247 -11.37 -0.72 5.82
N GLY A 248 -10.99 -1.48 4.80
CA GLY A 248 -11.95 -2.16 3.92
C GLY A 248 -12.53 -1.31 2.79
N TYR A 249 -12.80 -0.03 3.02
CA TYR A 249 -13.52 0.81 2.05
C TYR A 249 -12.63 1.76 1.26
N GLY A 250 -11.56 2.29 1.87
CA GLY A 250 -10.72 3.31 1.22
C GLY A 250 -11.50 4.59 0.91
N ASN A 251 -12.54 4.89 1.70
CA ASN A 251 -13.50 5.95 1.45
C ASN A 251 -14.38 6.18 2.72
N PHE A 252 -14.81 7.43 3.00
CA PHE A 252 -15.76 7.83 4.03
C PHE A 252 -16.68 8.98 3.57
N ALA A 253 -17.85 9.15 4.18
CA ALA A 253 -18.66 10.35 4.00
C ALA A 253 -18.17 11.52 4.88
N LEU A 254 -18.42 12.75 4.43
CA LEU A 254 -18.47 13.95 5.27
C LEU A 254 -19.94 14.36 5.42
N GLU A 255 -20.23 15.40 6.20
CA GLU A 255 -21.55 16.04 6.19
C GLU A 255 -21.87 16.65 4.80
N ALA A 256 -20.85 16.69 3.93
CA ALA A 256 -20.94 16.91 2.48
C ALA A 256 -20.40 15.77 1.53
N GLY A 257 -19.41 14.86 1.88
CA GLY A 257 -19.24 13.46 1.32
C GLY A 257 -17.99 12.80 0.56
N VAL A 258 -16.69 12.62 0.99
CA VAL A 258 -15.51 12.16 0.10
C VAL A 258 -14.21 11.35 0.61
N PHE A 259 -13.25 10.83 -0.26
CA PHE A 259 -12.68 9.41 -0.31
C PHE A 259 -11.19 9.05 -0.89
N VAL A 260 -10.34 8.00 -0.49
CA VAL A 260 -8.91 7.58 -1.05
C VAL A 260 -8.14 6.19 -0.62
N HIS A 261 -7.17 5.51 -1.39
CA HIS A 261 -6.42 4.16 -1.07
C HIS A 261 -5.25 3.42 -2.01
N ASN A 262 -4.07 2.77 -1.58
CA ASN A 262 -3.09 1.78 -2.35
C ASN A 262 -1.79 1.04 -1.62
N CYS A 263 -0.93 0.04 -2.18
CA CYS A 263 0.59 -0.41 -1.91
C CYS A 263 1.32 -1.80 -2.49
N GLY A 264 2.66 -2.21 -2.22
CA GLY A 264 3.59 -3.33 -2.87
C GLY A 264 4.69 -4.34 -2.13
N MET A 265 5.65 -5.19 -2.74
CA MET A 265 6.22 -6.64 -2.38
C MET A 265 7.80 -7.22 -2.42
N MET A 266 8.23 -8.49 -1.94
CA MET A 266 9.47 -9.48 -2.17
C MET A 266 9.56 -11.04 -1.60
N SER A 267 10.74 -11.81 -1.46
CA SER A 267 10.96 -13.35 -1.14
C SER A 267 12.28 -14.00 -0.43
N ALA A 268 12.42 -15.35 -0.05
CA ALA A 268 13.61 -16.19 0.50
C ALA A 268 13.47 -17.80 0.72
N ARG A 269 14.55 -18.63 1.05
CA ARG A 269 14.58 -20.17 1.20
C ARG A 269 15.39 -20.84 2.37
N SER A 270 15.21 -22.16 2.64
CA SER A 270 16.05 -22.99 3.55
C SER A 270 16.09 -24.52 3.26
N GLU A 271 16.98 -25.25 3.94
CA GLU A 271 17.09 -26.73 3.98
C GLU A 271 16.21 -27.42 5.03
N VAL A 272 15.31 -26.70 5.72
CA VAL A 272 14.50 -27.28 6.80
C VAL A 272 13.33 -28.07 6.23
N PRO A 273 13.15 -29.38 6.53
CA PRO A 273 11.99 -30.14 6.07
C PRO A 273 10.67 -29.63 6.67
N VAL A 274 9.60 -29.67 5.87
CA VAL A 274 8.27 -29.12 6.20
C VAL A 274 7.68 -29.69 7.50
N GLU A 275 7.99 -30.94 7.85
CA GLU A 275 7.54 -31.61 9.08
C GLU A 275 8.01 -30.88 10.34
N ARG A 276 9.13 -30.15 10.27
CA ARG A 276 9.65 -29.35 11.39
C ARG A 276 8.86 -28.06 11.61
N ALA A 277 8.08 -27.60 10.64
CA ALA A 277 7.07 -26.56 10.82
C ALA A 277 5.73 -27.17 11.28
N ASN A 278 5.71 -27.74 12.49
CA ASN A 278 4.45 -28.09 13.16
C ASN A 278 3.68 -26.83 13.62
N SER A 279 2.48 -26.98 14.17
CA SER A 279 1.62 -25.84 14.59
C SER A 279 2.27 -24.96 15.65
N GLU A 280 2.98 -25.54 16.62
CA GLU A 280 3.75 -24.81 17.63
C GLU A 280 4.87 -23.99 16.99
N LYS A 281 5.65 -24.58 16.07
CA LYS A 281 6.77 -23.92 15.40
C LYS A 281 6.34 -22.82 14.44
N ARG A 282 5.19 -22.96 13.77
CA ARG A 282 4.55 -21.85 13.01
C ARG A 282 4.23 -20.68 13.93
N MET A 283 3.67 -20.94 15.11
CA MET A 283 3.31 -19.92 16.10
C MET A 283 4.53 -19.28 16.78
N GLU A 284 5.58 -20.06 17.06
CA GLU A 284 6.86 -19.56 17.57
C GLU A 284 7.53 -18.63 16.56
N PHE A 285 7.63 -19.06 15.28
CA PHE A 285 8.18 -18.24 14.20
C PHE A 285 7.43 -16.91 14.05
N ASN A 286 6.09 -16.95 13.97
CA ASN A 286 5.28 -15.75 13.85
C ASN A 286 5.48 -14.78 15.03
N ARG A 287 5.56 -15.30 16.27
CA ARG A 287 5.87 -14.48 17.47
C ARG A 287 7.28 -13.89 17.44
N GLU A 288 8.28 -14.62 16.94
CA GLU A 288 9.67 -14.15 16.87
C GLU A 288 9.88 -13.09 15.79
N VAL A 289 9.21 -13.21 14.64
CA VAL A 289 9.23 -12.17 13.61
C VAL A 289 8.50 -10.90 14.10
N MET A 290 7.33 -11.02 14.73
CA MET A 290 6.58 -9.87 15.27
C MET A 290 7.29 -9.14 16.43
N GLN A 291 8.28 -9.76 17.09
CA GLN A 291 9.15 -9.09 18.07
C GLN A 291 10.25 -8.23 17.43
N ARG A 292 10.50 -8.40 16.12
CA ARG A 292 11.68 -7.88 15.42
C ARG A 292 11.37 -6.98 14.23
N VAL A 293 10.22 -7.21 13.59
CA VAL A 293 9.74 -6.44 12.44
C VAL A 293 8.45 -5.73 12.86
N ALA A 294 8.40 -4.41 12.69
CA ALA A 294 7.20 -3.65 12.99
C ALA A 294 6.10 -3.88 11.94
N MET A 295 4.93 -4.29 12.43
CA MET A 295 3.73 -4.58 11.65
C MET A 295 2.78 -3.37 11.65
N GLY A 296 1.95 -3.22 10.62
CA GLY A 296 0.91 -2.20 10.56
C GLY A 296 1.38 -0.83 10.06
N ALA A 297 0.47 0.14 10.03
CA ALA A 297 0.73 1.49 9.56
C ALA A 297 1.59 2.29 10.55
N GLY A 298 2.61 3.00 10.03
CA GLY A 298 3.51 3.80 10.87
C GLY A 298 4.47 2.99 11.76
N GLY A 299 4.61 1.69 11.53
CA GLY A 299 5.59 0.84 12.23
C GLY A 299 7.01 1.39 12.13
N LYS A 300 7.72 1.44 13.27
CA LYS A 300 9.10 1.97 13.36
C LYS A 300 10.13 0.84 13.31
N SER A 301 11.29 1.12 12.73
CA SER A 301 12.41 0.17 12.66
C SER A 301 12.88 -0.27 14.06
N VAL A 302 13.22 -1.57 14.19
CA VAL A 302 13.89 -2.10 15.39
C VAL A 302 15.41 -2.18 15.20
N LYS A 303 15.90 -2.49 13.99
CA LYS A 303 17.35 -2.54 13.71
C LYS A 303 17.95 -1.15 13.44
N LEU A 304 17.18 -0.26 12.80
CA LEU A 304 17.59 1.10 12.42
C LEU A 304 16.74 2.16 13.13
N ALA A 305 16.52 1.97 14.42
CA ALA A 305 15.82 2.95 15.25
C ALA A 305 16.67 4.21 15.44
N GLY A 306 16.11 5.40 15.21
CA GLY A 306 16.78 6.68 15.47
C GLY A 306 17.87 7.06 14.48
N LEU A 307 17.70 6.74 13.19
CA LEU A 307 18.57 7.26 12.12
C LEU A 307 18.52 8.80 12.07
N GLU A 308 19.69 9.43 11.98
CA GLU A 308 19.83 10.84 11.64
C GLU A 308 19.63 11.06 10.13
N GLU A 309 19.20 12.25 9.71
CA GLU A 309 18.90 12.56 8.30
C GLU A 309 20.10 12.33 7.36
N ALA A 310 21.31 12.70 7.81
CA ALA A 310 22.54 12.47 7.05
C ALA A 310 22.79 10.97 6.82
N GLU A 311 22.52 10.13 7.82
CA GLU A 311 22.70 8.69 7.71
C GLU A 311 21.65 8.04 6.82
N PHE A 312 20.41 8.51 6.93
CA PHE A 312 19.34 8.10 6.04
C PHE A 312 19.63 8.47 4.59
N ASN A 313 20.18 9.67 4.34
CA ASN A 313 20.62 10.10 3.00
C ASN A 313 21.69 9.13 2.46
N ASN A 314 22.71 8.79 3.24
CA ASN A 314 23.72 7.79 2.86
C ASN A 314 23.09 6.43 2.52
N LEU A 315 22.09 5.97 3.28
CA LEU A 315 21.41 4.69 3.06
C LEU A 315 20.56 4.68 1.79
N VAL A 316 19.79 5.73 1.49
CA VAL A 316 18.98 5.79 0.26
C VAL A 316 19.78 6.12 -1.00
N ARG A 317 21.02 6.61 -0.85
CA ARG A 317 22.00 6.80 -1.94
C ARG A 317 22.82 5.54 -2.20
N GLY A 318 23.36 4.96 -1.13
CA GLY A 318 24.27 3.83 -1.15
C GLY A 318 23.60 2.46 -1.25
N GLY A 319 22.29 2.39 -1.00
CA GLY A 319 21.49 1.17 -1.11
C GLY A 319 22.02 0.04 -0.22
N ALA A 320 22.02 -1.18 -0.75
CA ALA A 320 22.57 -2.34 -0.05
C ALA A 320 24.11 -2.32 0.00
N GLU A 321 24.80 -1.60 -0.89
CA GLU A 321 26.28 -1.54 -0.90
C GLU A 321 26.80 -0.85 0.36
N TYR A 322 26.37 0.39 0.60
CA TYR A 322 26.74 1.16 1.78
C TYR A 322 26.27 0.48 3.08
N TYR A 323 25.10 -0.16 3.05
CA TYR A 323 24.61 -0.90 4.20
C TYR A 323 25.54 -2.06 4.59
N VAL A 324 25.94 -2.88 3.62
CA VAL A 324 26.86 -4.01 3.82
C VAL A 324 28.23 -3.51 4.29
N GLU A 325 28.74 -2.44 3.69
CA GLU A 325 30.03 -1.83 4.07
C GLU A 325 30.04 -1.32 5.53
N LYS A 326 28.99 -0.60 5.93
CA LYS A 326 28.97 0.11 7.22
C LYS A 326 28.43 -0.72 8.39
N TYR A 327 27.36 -1.48 8.17
CA TYR A 327 26.66 -2.23 9.22
C TYR A 327 27.01 -3.72 9.24
N GLY A 328 27.65 -4.21 8.18
CA GLY A 328 27.70 -5.63 7.86
C GLY A 328 26.32 -6.15 7.44
N ALA A 329 26.31 -7.30 6.75
CA ALA A 329 25.09 -8.00 6.38
C ALA A 329 25.22 -9.51 6.62
N SER A 330 24.12 -10.14 6.99
CA SER A 330 23.94 -11.60 7.02
C SER A 330 23.25 -12.16 5.78
N PHE A 331 22.99 -11.32 4.76
CA PHE A 331 22.54 -11.72 3.43
C PHE A 331 23.67 -11.59 2.39
N ASP A 332 23.62 -12.42 1.36
CA ASP A 332 24.38 -12.18 0.13
C ASP A 332 23.67 -11.13 -0.74
N ARG A 333 24.36 -10.02 -1.00
CA ARG A 333 23.86 -8.93 -1.84
C ARG A 333 23.78 -9.27 -3.34
N SER A 334 24.43 -10.33 -3.81
CA SER A 334 24.31 -10.83 -5.21
C SER A 334 22.89 -11.31 -5.56
N ARG A 335 22.07 -11.52 -4.53
CA ARG A 335 20.68 -11.97 -4.58
C ARG A 335 19.67 -10.82 -4.42
N ALA A 336 20.11 -9.56 -4.48
CA ALA A 336 19.21 -8.42 -4.66
C ALA A 336 19.00 -8.12 -6.16
N GLU A 337 17.91 -7.45 -6.53
CA GLU A 337 17.65 -7.07 -7.93
C GLU A 337 18.81 -6.22 -8.50
N ARG A 338 19.29 -5.33 -7.62
CA ARG A 338 20.33 -4.32 -7.81
C ARG A 338 20.95 -4.09 -6.43
N HIS A 339 22.27 -4.00 -6.32
CA HIS A 339 22.90 -3.64 -5.04
C HIS A 339 22.63 -2.17 -4.65
N ARG A 340 22.58 -1.31 -5.67
CA ARG A 340 22.32 0.13 -5.60
C ARG A 340 21.79 0.59 -6.95
N ILE A 341 20.82 1.49 -6.93
CA ILE A 341 20.46 2.35 -8.06
C ILE A 341 21.21 3.68 -7.84
N PRO A 342 22.01 4.19 -8.80
CA PRO A 342 22.76 5.42 -8.61
C PRO A 342 21.86 6.63 -8.29
N VAL A 343 22.32 7.49 -7.39
CA VAL A 343 21.71 8.78 -7.04
C VAL A 343 22.83 9.83 -7.08
N ASP A 344 22.67 10.88 -7.88
CA ASP A 344 23.65 11.97 -8.05
C ASP A 344 23.95 12.66 -6.72
N ASP A 345 25.22 12.87 -6.35
CA ASP A 345 25.64 13.48 -5.07
C ASP A 345 25.17 14.93 -4.88
N ALA A 346 24.88 15.67 -5.96
CA ALA A 346 24.30 17.00 -5.89
C ALA A 346 22.80 16.99 -5.51
N TRP A 347 22.05 15.94 -5.89
CA TRP A 347 20.61 15.83 -5.63
C TRP A 347 20.32 15.89 -4.12
N GLN A 348 19.23 16.57 -3.73
CA GLN A 348 18.80 16.60 -2.33
C GLN A 348 17.39 16.02 -2.22
N ILE A 349 17.18 15.24 -1.17
CA ILE A 349 15.86 14.72 -0.84
C ILE A 349 14.93 15.92 -0.59
N PRO A 350 13.76 16.03 -1.27
CA PRO A 350 12.84 17.15 -1.13
C PRO A 350 12.03 17.09 0.19
N TRP A 351 12.75 17.18 1.31
CA TRP A 351 12.23 17.29 2.67
C TRP A 351 11.26 18.48 2.80
N GLY A 352 10.17 18.31 3.55
CA GLY A 352 9.18 19.38 3.77
C GLY A 352 8.35 19.77 2.54
N GLY A 353 8.60 19.16 1.37
CA GLY A 353 7.69 19.23 0.22
C GLY A 353 6.30 18.66 0.54
N LYS A 354 5.30 18.93 -0.31
CA LYS A 354 3.89 18.54 -0.08
C LYS A 354 3.71 17.06 0.31
N GLY A 355 4.51 16.19 -0.30
CA GLY A 355 4.52 14.75 -0.06
C GLY A 355 5.20 14.31 1.24
N ARG A 356 5.95 15.17 1.94
CA ARG A 356 6.62 14.85 3.21
C ARG A 356 7.37 13.51 3.23
N PRO A 357 8.44 13.35 2.41
CA PRO A 357 9.23 12.11 2.40
C PRO A 357 9.90 11.80 3.74
N GLU A 358 10.11 12.78 4.63
CA GLU A 358 10.70 12.62 5.97
C GLU A 358 9.97 11.59 6.85
N ARG A 359 8.70 11.28 6.55
CA ARG A 359 7.95 10.15 7.12
C ARG A 359 8.66 8.80 6.96
N GLY A 360 9.57 8.68 5.99
CA GLY A 360 10.40 7.51 5.73
C GLY A 360 11.46 7.20 6.79
N LEU A 361 11.97 8.21 7.49
CA LEU A 361 13.13 8.11 8.40
C LEU A 361 12.96 6.98 9.43
N GLU A 362 11.80 6.91 10.07
CA GLU A 362 11.51 5.91 11.10
C GLU A 362 11.07 4.54 10.54
N GLN A 363 10.71 4.47 9.25
CA GLN A 363 10.00 3.33 8.65
C GLN A 363 10.93 2.34 7.92
N LEU A 364 12.23 2.60 7.83
CA LEU A 364 13.19 1.72 7.15
C LEU A 364 13.50 0.46 7.99
N GLY A 365 12.96 -0.69 7.58
CA GLY A 365 12.92 -1.93 8.37
C GLY A 365 11.53 -2.23 8.97
N SER A 366 10.45 -1.77 8.33
CA SER A 366 9.05 -1.98 8.74
C SER A 366 8.23 -2.63 7.62
N LEU A 367 7.28 -3.49 7.99
CA LEU A 367 6.46 -4.20 7.01
C LEU A 367 5.40 -3.29 6.40
N GLY A 368 4.64 -2.58 7.25
CA GLY A 368 3.43 -1.87 6.85
C GLY A 368 2.13 -2.65 7.10
N GLY A 369 1.05 -2.15 6.50
CA GLY A 369 -0.29 -2.75 6.47
C GLY A 369 -0.92 -2.61 5.08
N GLY A 370 -2.04 -3.29 4.85
CA GLY A 370 -2.61 -3.48 3.52
C GLY A 370 -2.26 -4.87 2.97
N ASN A 371 -1.77 -4.95 1.72
CA ASN A 371 -1.38 -6.22 1.12
C ASN A 371 -0.06 -6.78 1.69
N HIS A 372 0.70 -5.97 2.45
CA HIS A 372 1.97 -6.35 3.06
C HIS A 372 1.88 -7.57 3.99
N PHE A 373 2.80 -8.52 3.80
CA PHE A 373 2.82 -9.79 4.52
C PHE A 373 4.23 -10.37 4.74
N ILE A 374 4.37 -11.32 5.67
CA ILE A 374 5.53 -12.23 5.77
C ILE A 374 4.98 -13.66 5.86
N GLU A 375 5.40 -14.56 4.97
CA GLU A 375 4.80 -15.89 4.82
C GLU A 375 5.82 -17.02 4.89
N LEU A 376 5.65 -17.92 5.86
CA LEU A 376 6.35 -19.20 5.91
C LEU A 376 5.60 -20.19 5.01
N GLN A 377 6.30 -20.77 4.04
CA GLN A 377 5.74 -21.62 2.97
C GLN A 377 6.51 -22.95 2.88
N LYS A 378 5.91 -23.99 2.28
CA LYS A 378 6.62 -25.19 1.81
C LYS A 378 6.85 -25.12 0.30
N SER A 379 8.00 -25.59 -0.18
CA SER A 379 8.23 -25.87 -1.60
C SER A 379 7.77 -27.29 -1.95
N GLU A 380 6.91 -27.45 -2.94
CA GLU A 380 6.44 -28.78 -3.39
C GLU A 380 7.56 -29.59 -4.08
N GLN A 381 8.51 -28.89 -4.70
CA GLN A 381 9.64 -29.48 -5.44
C GLN A 381 10.75 -30.01 -4.52
N THR A 382 10.85 -29.51 -3.28
CA THR A 382 11.94 -29.86 -2.34
C THR A 382 11.46 -30.40 -1.00
N GLY A 383 10.19 -30.19 -0.63
CA GLY A 383 9.68 -30.50 0.71
C GLY A 383 10.23 -29.60 1.83
N THR A 384 10.97 -28.53 1.49
CA THR A 384 11.63 -27.64 2.47
C THR A 384 10.92 -26.30 2.66
N LEU A 385 11.27 -25.60 3.75
CA LEU A 385 10.68 -24.33 4.14
C LEU A 385 11.27 -23.13 3.40
N PHE A 386 10.38 -22.26 2.90
CA PHE A 386 10.68 -20.97 2.27
C PHE A 386 10.01 -19.83 3.05
N VAL A 387 10.46 -18.59 2.86
CA VAL A 387 9.83 -17.41 3.49
C VAL A 387 9.67 -16.26 2.50
N GLN A 388 8.44 -15.86 2.17
CA GLN A 388 8.15 -14.67 1.38
C GLN A 388 7.88 -13.42 2.22
N VAL A 389 8.10 -12.21 1.66
CA VAL A 389 7.94 -10.93 2.37
C VAL A 389 7.42 -9.85 1.43
N HIS A 390 6.16 -9.46 1.54
CA HIS A 390 5.58 -8.40 0.71
C HIS A 390 5.72 -7.02 1.40
N THR A 391 6.69 -6.17 0.99
CA THR A 391 6.72 -4.72 1.31
C THR A 391 7.42 -3.88 0.24
N GLY A 392 7.47 -2.56 0.42
CA GLY A 392 8.06 -1.59 -0.52
C GLY A 392 8.61 -0.33 0.16
N SER A 393 8.61 0.79 -0.55
CA SER A 393 9.25 2.07 -0.19
C SER A 393 8.61 2.87 0.97
N ARG A 394 7.59 2.31 1.63
CA ARG A 394 6.84 2.92 2.74
C ARG A 394 6.43 4.37 2.45
N GLY A 395 6.32 5.23 3.48
CA GLY A 395 6.00 6.64 3.33
C GLY A 395 7.06 7.48 2.62
N PHE A 396 8.30 6.98 2.49
CA PHE A 396 9.38 7.65 1.77
C PHE A 396 9.06 7.77 0.28
N GLY A 397 8.86 6.63 -0.39
CA GLY A 397 8.60 6.60 -1.83
C GLY A 397 7.30 7.32 -2.20
N HIS A 398 6.21 7.09 -1.46
CA HIS A 398 4.96 7.84 -1.66
C HIS A 398 5.17 9.36 -1.48
N GLY A 399 5.98 9.79 -0.51
CA GLY A 399 6.27 11.21 -0.28
C GLY A 399 7.15 11.84 -1.36
N LEU A 400 8.20 11.15 -1.81
CA LEU A 400 9.00 11.55 -2.97
C LEU A 400 8.11 11.68 -4.20
N ALA A 401 7.40 10.61 -4.54
CA ALA A 401 6.54 10.53 -5.70
C ALA A 401 5.53 11.69 -5.73
N THR A 402 4.83 11.95 -4.61
CA THR A 402 3.87 13.05 -4.47
C THR A 402 4.46 14.42 -4.81
N ASN A 403 5.72 14.69 -4.42
CA ASN A 403 6.39 15.94 -4.80
C ASN A 403 6.60 16.05 -6.32
N TYR A 404 6.97 14.96 -7.00
CA TYR A 404 7.23 14.98 -8.43
C TYR A 404 5.97 15.01 -9.30
N PHE A 405 4.85 14.41 -8.87
CA PHE A 405 3.56 14.61 -9.54
C PHE A 405 3.17 16.10 -9.56
N GLU A 406 3.37 16.80 -8.45
CA GLU A 406 3.05 18.23 -8.33
C GLU A 406 3.95 19.10 -9.21
N LEU A 407 5.23 18.72 -9.39
CA LEU A 407 6.14 19.36 -10.35
C LEU A 407 5.72 19.09 -11.80
N ALA A 408 5.33 17.85 -12.14
CA ALA A 408 4.81 17.52 -13.47
C ALA A 408 3.48 18.25 -13.77
N LYS A 409 2.58 18.39 -12.77
CA LYS A 409 1.36 19.21 -12.86
C LYS A 409 1.68 20.69 -13.10
N ALA A 410 2.75 21.22 -12.51
CA ALA A 410 3.18 22.61 -12.70
C ALA A 410 3.87 22.86 -14.06
N GLU A 411 4.66 21.92 -14.57
CA GLU A 411 5.42 22.09 -15.83
C GLU A 411 4.52 22.02 -17.07
N ARG A 412 3.56 21.07 -17.12
CA ARG A 412 2.80 20.75 -18.33
C ARG A 412 1.27 20.72 -18.11
N PRO A 413 0.65 21.78 -17.56
CA PRO A 413 -0.76 21.78 -17.14
C PRO A 413 -1.75 21.41 -18.25
N ASP A 414 -1.52 21.85 -19.49
CA ASP A 414 -2.42 21.57 -20.63
C ASP A 414 -2.50 20.07 -20.97
N LEU A 415 -1.40 19.32 -20.82
CA LEU A 415 -1.25 17.93 -21.24
C LEU A 415 -1.93 16.91 -20.31
N ILE A 416 -2.25 17.31 -19.08
CA ILE A 416 -2.86 16.45 -18.06
C ILE A 416 -4.35 16.23 -18.30
N THR A 417 -5.01 17.14 -19.03
CA THR A 417 -6.47 17.13 -19.27
C THR A 417 -7.00 15.88 -20.00
N ASP A 418 -6.17 15.22 -20.83
CA ASP A 418 -6.53 13.98 -21.55
C ASP A 418 -6.04 12.69 -20.86
N LEU A 419 -5.04 12.80 -19.96
CA LEU A 419 -4.26 11.64 -19.47
C LEU A 419 -4.23 11.44 -17.95
N ASP A 420 -4.33 12.50 -17.14
CA ASP A 420 -4.19 12.48 -15.67
C ASP A 420 -2.87 11.87 -15.14
N LEU A 421 -1.85 11.83 -16.00
CA LEU A 421 -0.59 11.11 -15.80
C LEU A 421 0.60 12.07 -15.96
N GLY A 422 1.14 12.56 -14.84
CA GLY A 422 2.38 13.33 -14.84
C GLY A 422 3.55 12.55 -15.42
N TYR A 423 4.34 13.20 -16.29
CA TYR A 423 5.56 12.68 -16.89
C TYR A 423 6.57 13.81 -17.12
N PHE A 424 7.85 13.45 -17.26
CA PHE A 424 8.92 14.35 -17.70
C PHE A 424 9.58 13.77 -18.95
N THR A 425 9.89 14.60 -19.93
CA THR A 425 10.75 14.27 -21.08
C THR A 425 12.15 14.85 -20.86
N PRO A 426 13.19 14.45 -21.62
CA PRO A 426 14.58 14.82 -21.33
C PRO A 426 14.91 16.33 -21.40
N ASP A 427 14.02 17.13 -21.97
CA ASP A 427 14.02 18.60 -21.96
C ASP A 427 13.53 19.23 -20.63
N SER A 428 12.91 18.44 -19.74
CA SER A 428 12.41 18.91 -18.44
C SER A 428 13.55 19.16 -17.45
N ALA A 429 13.51 20.31 -16.78
CA ALA A 429 14.40 20.63 -15.66
C ALA A 429 14.26 19.68 -14.45
N HIS A 430 13.17 18.91 -14.38
CA HIS A 430 12.88 17.97 -13.30
C HIS A 430 13.16 16.50 -13.66
N TYR A 431 13.55 16.20 -14.91
CA TYR A 431 13.77 14.85 -15.42
C TYR A 431 14.81 14.07 -14.58
N ASN A 432 16.02 14.63 -14.41
CA ASN A 432 17.09 14.00 -13.64
C ASN A 432 16.76 13.93 -12.13
N ASP A 433 16.12 14.96 -11.59
CA ASP A 433 15.68 14.98 -10.18
C ASP A 433 14.64 13.89 -9.88
N TYR A 434 13.72 13.64 -10.81
CA TYR A 434 12.75 12.56 -10.70
C TYR A 434 13.43 11.19 -10.79
N LEU A 435 14.39 11.00 -11.70
CA LEU A 435 15.18 9.76 -11.80
C LEU A 435 15.97 9.49 -10.50
N ASN A 436 16.60 10.51 -9.93
CA ASN A 436 17.26 10.42 -8.61
C ASN A 436 16.28 10.05 -7.49
N ALA A 437 15.06 10.60 -7.50
CA ALA A 437 14.03 10.26 -6.54
C ALA A 437 13.49 8.83 -6.69
N VAL A 438 13.31 8.34 -7.92
CA VAL A 438 12.96 6.94 -8.20
C VAL A 438 14.07 6.01 -7.72
N ALA A 439 15.33 6.36 -7.99
CA ALA A 439 16.49 5.61 -7.53
C ALA A 439 16.57 5.54 -5.99
N ALA A 440 16.42 6.68 -5.30
CA ALA A 440 16.40 6.72 -3.84
C ALA A 440 15.22 5.94 -3.24
N GLY A 441 14.03 6.04 -3.83
CA GLY A 441 12.84 5.28 -3.42
C GLY A 441 13.00 3.77 -3.63
N GLY A 442 13.66 3.35 -4.73
CA GLY A 442 14.01 1.96 -5.02
C GLY A 442 15.08 1.43 -4.06
N ASN A 443 16.15 2.19 -3.81
CA ASN A 443 17.18 1.86 -2.81
C ASN A 443 16.57 1.67 -1.42
N PHE A 444 15.67 2.57 -0.99
CA PHE A 444 14.91 2.38 0.25
C PHE A 444 14.12 1.07 0.21
N ALA A 445 13.38 0.78 -0.86
CA ALA A 445 12.53 -0.42 -0.94
C ALA A 445 13.36 -1.70 -0.85
N ILE A 446 14.44 -1.80 -1.61
CA ILE A 446 15.41 -2.90 -1.57
C ILE A 446 15.97 -3.07 -0.16
N LEU A 447 16.48 -1.97 0.43
CA LEU A 447 17.09 -1.99 1.76
C LEU A 447 16.08 -2.34 2.87
N ASN A 448 14.85 -1.82 2.82
CA ASN A 448 13.77 -2.16 3.76
C ASN A 448 13.56 -3.68 3.78
N ARG A 449 13.56 -4.31 2.60
CA ARG A 449 13.32 -5.74 2.41
C ARG A 449 14.49 -6.59 2.89
N LEU A 450 15.72 -6.17 2.63
CA LEU A 450 16.94 -6.83 3.12
C LEU A 450 17.10 -6.71 4.66
N VAL A 451 16.80 -5.55 5.25
CA VAL A 451 16.81 -5.35 6.72
C VAL A 451 15.76 -6.23 7.41
N ILE A 452 14.57 -6.38 6.80
CA ILE A 452 13.52 -7.29 7.29
C ILE A 452 13.96 -8.75 7.14
N PHE A 453 14.59 -9.13 6.03
CA PHE A 453 15.14 -10.48 5.83
C PHE A 453 16.11 -10.86 6.95
N GLU A 454 17.02 -9.98 7.39
CA GLU A 454 17.94 -10.32 8.49
C GLU A 454 17.21 -10.58 9.82
N GLN A 455 16.12 -9.84 10.10
CA GLN A 455 15.31 -10.10 11.29
C GLN A 455 14.57 -11.44 11.20
N ILE A 456 14.08 -11.78 10.01
CA ILE A 456 13.43 -13.05 9.72
C ILE A 456 14.44 -14.20 9.83
N ALA A 457 15.65 -14.07 9.27
CA ALA A 457 16.71 -15.07 9.37
C ALA A 457 17.13 -15.32 10.83
N GLN A 458 17.19 -14.28 11.66
CA GLN A 458 17.43 -14.44 13.10
C GLN A 458 16.26 -15.11 13.84
N ALA A 459 15.01 -14.82 13.49
CA ALA A 459 13.84 -15.54 14.01
C ALA A 459 13.86 -17.01 13.58
N PHE A 460 14.10 -17.28 12.29
CA PHE A 460 14.17 -18.62 11.70
C PHE A 460 15.27 -19.47 12.38
N ARG A 461 16.49 -18.92 12.52
CA ARG A 461 17.59 -19.58 13.24
C ARG A 461 17.27 -19.85 14.70
N LYS A 462 16.56 -18.94 15.39
CA LYS A 462 16.13 -19.17 16.78
C LYS A 462 15.11 -20.30 16.89
N VAL A 463 14.14 -20.39 15.99
CA VAL A 463 13.02 -21.34 16.05
C VAL A 463 13.36 -22.72 15.50
N PHE A 464 13.99 -22.78 14.32
CA PHE A 464 14.27 -24.01 13.58
C PHE A 464 15.71 -24.53 13.75
N LYS A 465 16.62 -23.73 14.35
CA LYS A 465 18.05 -24.07 14.51
C LYS A 465 18.76 -24.37 13.17
N SER A 466 18.37 -23.64 12.14
CA SER A 466 18.91 -23.71 10.78
C SER A 466 18.97 -22.31 10.21
N ASP A 467 19.81 -22.13 9.19
CA ASP A 467 19.96 -20.86 8.50
C ASP A 467 18.88 -20.70 7.42
N LEU A 468 18.66 -19.45 7.02
CA LEU A 468 17.75 -19.04 5.94
C LEU A 468 18.59 -18.30 4.91
N GLU A 469 18.57 -18.74 3.66
CA GLU A 469 19.26 -18.10 2.55
C GLU A 469 18.28 -17.18 1.81
N LEU A 470 18.72 -15.99 1.40
CA LEU A 470 17.96 -15.20 0.44
C LEU A 470 17.87 -15.99 -0.87
N VAL A 471 16.73 -15.96 -1.57
CA VAL A 471 16.66 -16.52 -2.95
C VAL A 471 16.94 -15.39 -3.92
N TYR A 472 16.02 -14.42 -3.92
CA TYR A 472 16.10 -13.19 -4.65
C TYR A 472 15.26 -12.11 -3.94
N GLU A 473 15.58 -10.86 -4.20
CA GLU A 473 14.81 -9.69 -3.84
C GLU A 473 14.52 -8.91 -5.13
N ILE A 474 13.29 -8.40 -5.31
CA ILE A 474 12.84 -7.84 -6.59
C ILE A 474 11.80 -6.73 -6.40
N SER A 475 11.85 -5.71 -7.26
CA SER A 475 10.85 -4.63 -7.31
C SER A 475 9.80 -4.89 -8.39
N HIS A 476 8.60 -4.32 -8.19
CA HIS A 476 7.48 -4.44 -9.14
C HIS A 476 6.76 -3.12 -9.50
N ASN A 477 7.26 -2.00 -8.97
CA ASN A 477 6.77 -0.64 -9.13
C ASN A 477 8.00 0.26 -9.27
N LEU A 478 8.54 0.37 -10.49
CA LEU A 478 9.82 1.01 -10.77
C LEU A 478 9.93 1.37 -12.27
N VAL A 479 10.65 2.44 -12.60
CA VAL A 479 11.15 2.70 -13.97
C VAL A 479 12.67 2.57 -13.98
N GLN A 480 13.23 1.86 -14.96
CA GLN A 480 14.68 1.64 -15.12
C GLN A 480 15.08 1.70 -16.60
N ARG A 481 16.30 2.17 -16.88
CA ARG A 481 16.92 2.09 -18.21
C ARG A 481 17.47 0.68 -18.43
N GLU A 482 17.03 0.04 -19.51
CA GLU A 482 17.37 -1.34 -19.87
C GLU A 482 17.45 -1.46 -21.41
N THR A 483 18.26 -2.38 -21.93
CA THR A 483 18.43 -2.60 -23.37
C THR A 483 17.39 -3.59 -23.91
N HIS A 484 16.74 -3.28 -25.03
CA HIS A 484 15.79 -4.15 -25.71
C HIS A 484 16.22 -4.43 -27.17
N PRO A 485 16.30 -5.70 -27.63
CA PRO A 485 16.79 -6.04 -28.96
C PRO A 485 16.04 -5.41 -30.15
N GLU A 486 14.75 -5.08 -29.98
CA GLU A 486 13.89 -4.49 -31.02
C GLU A 486 13.97 -2.95 -31.04
N PHE A 487 14.29 -2.33 -29.90
CA PHE A 487 14.11 -0.89 -29.67
C PHE A 487 15.36 -0.13 -29.20
N GLY A 488 16.48 -0.81 -28.97
CA GLY A 488 17.70 -0.21 -28.42
C GLY A 488 17.57 0.08 -26.93
N GLU A 489 18.04 1.24 -26.48
CA GLU A 489 17.98 1.65 -25.07
C GLU A 489 16.59 2.21 -24.74
N VAL A 490 15.94 1.67 -23.69
CA VAL A 490 14.58 2.06 -23.29
C VAL A 490 14.44 2.27 -21.78
N TRP A 491 13.53 3.15 -21.38
CA TRP A 491 12.99 3.20 -20.02
C TRP A 491 11.84 2.21 -19.89
N VAL A 492 12.10 1.09 -19.20
CA VAL A 492 11.09 0.09 -18.86
C VAL A 492 10.38 0.54 -17.58
N HIS A 493 9.18 1.08 -17.74
CA HIS A 493 8.26 1.36 -16.64
C HIS A 493 7.52 0.09 -16.28
N ARG A 494 7.46 -0.24 -14.99
CA ARG A 494 6.74 -1.40 -14.47
C ARG A 494 5.83 -0.97 -13.31
N LYS A 495 4.54 -1.31 -13.40
CA LYS A 495 3.53 -1.07 -12.37
C LYS A 495 2.73 -2.33 -12.12
N GLY A 496 2.96 -2.96 -10.97
CA GLY A 496 2.47 -4.31 -10.73
C GLY A 496 3.05 -5.32 -11.72
N ALA A 497 4.31 -5.15 -12.11
CA ALA A 497 5.02 -6.06 -13.00
C ALA A 497 6.49 -6.18 -12.57
N THR A 498 7.05 -7.39 -12.59
CA THR A 498 8.45 -7.66 -12.20
C THR A 498 9.36 -7.75 -13.42
N ARG A 499 10.67 -7.47 -13.23
CA ARG A 499 11.72 -7.76 -14.22
C ARG A 499 11.85 -9.27 -14.42
N ALA A 500 12.25 -9.70 -15.61
CA ALA A 500 12.44 -11.11 -15.97
C ALA A 500 13.57 -11.28 -17.02
N PHE A 501 14.83 -11.16 -16.59
CA PHE A 501 15.97 -11.43 -17.48
C PHE A 501 16.34 -12.93 -17.51
N PRO A 502 16.40 -13.56 -18.69
CA PRO A 502 16.75 -14.98 -18.86
C PRO A 502 18.26 -15.25 -18.79
N ALA A 503 18.63 -16.53 -18.80
CA ALA A 503 20.00 -16.96 -19.01
C ALA A 503 20.63 -16.33 -20.27
N GLY A 504 21.90 -15.95 -20.18
CA GLY A 504 22.64 -15.27 -21.25
C GLY A 504 22.22 -13.82 -21.53
N HIS A 505 21.30 -13.23 -20.76
CA HIS A 505 20.92 -11.83 -20.93
C HIS A 505 22.10 -10.89 -20.55
N PRO A 506 22.48 -9.90 -21.39
CA PRO A 506 23.69 -9.10 -21.17
C PRO A 506 23.78 -8.41 -19.79
N ALA A 507 22.64 -7.97 -19.24
CA ALA A 507 22.59 -7.34 -17.91
C ALA A 507 22.81 -8.31 -16.72
N LEU A 508 23.04 -9.61 -16.98
CA LEU A 508 23.39 -10.62 -15.97
C LEU A 508 24.84 -11.11 -16.06
N MET A 509 25.64 -10.65 -17.04
CA MET A 509 27.04 -11.06 -17.18
C MET A 509 27.85 -10.73 -15.92
N GLY A 510 28.66 -11.68 -15.45
CA GLY A 510 29.44 -11.58 -14.21
C GLY A 510 28.61 -11.75 -12.92
N THR A 511 27.32 -12.06 -13.01
CA THR A 511 26.46 -12.35 -11.84
C THR A 511 26.25 -13.86 -11.68
N ILE A 512 25.85 -14.30 -10.48
CA ILE A 512 25.46 -15.70 -10.22
C ILE A 512 24.21 -16.17 -11.00
N TRP A 513 23.60 -15.28 -11.79
CA TRP A 513 22.40 -15.52 -12.58
C TRP A 513 22.68 -15.59 -14.10
N GLU A 514 23.92 -15.40 -14.53
CA GLU A 514 24.31 -15.38 -15.95
C GLU A 514 23.85 -16.63 -16.71
N GLU A 515 24.13 -17.82 -16.17
CA GLU A 515 23.79 -19.10 -16.81
C GLU A 515 22.34 -19.56 -16.58
N THR A 516 21.59 -18.92 -15.66
CA THR A 516 20.28 -19.44 -15.17
C THR A 516 19.11 -18.49 -15.33
N GLY A 517 19.35 -17.22 -15.60
CA GLY A 517 18.35 -16.16 -15.42
C GLY A 517 18.07 -15.89 -13.95
N HIS A 518 17.73 -14.66 -13.60
CA HIS A 518 17.45 -14.33 -12.20
C HIS A 518 16.06 -14.87 -11.78
N PRO A 519 15.85 -15.28 -10.51
CA PRO A 519 14.55 -15.72 -10.06
C PRO A 519 13.52 -14.60 -10.19
N VAL A 520 12.27 -14.95 -10.49
CA VAL A 520 11.13 -14.04 -10.45
C VAL A 520 10.10 -14.55 -9.45
N LEU A 521 9.49 -13.63 -8.73
CA LEU A 521 8.81 -13.91 -7.48
C LEU A 521 7.34 -13.51 -7.60
N ILE A 522 6.46 -14.50 -7.71
CA ILE A 522 5.02 -14.28 -7.86
C ILE A 522 4.31 -14.69 -6.56
N PRO A 523 3.76 -13.75 -5.78
CA PRO A 523 2.90 -14.06 -4.66
C PRO A 523 1.53 -14.52 -5.17
N GLY A 524 1.04 -15.61 -4.61
CA GLY A 524 -0.37 -15.97 -4.74
C GLY A 524 -1.22 -15.14 -3.81
N SER A 525 -2.13 -15.82 -3.11
CA SER A 525 -2.79 -15.30 -1.92
C SER A 525 -2.40 -16.15 -0.71
N ASN A 526 -2.74 -15.70 0.50
CA ASN A 526 -2.41 -16.42 1.75
C ASN A 526 -3.15 -17.78 1.95
N ARG A 527 -3.86 -18.28 0.92
CA ARG A 527 -4.29 -19.68 0.75
C ARG A 527 -4.44 -20.00 -0.75
N ASP A 528 -3.36 -19.76 -1.49
CA ASP A 528 -3.13 -20.20 -2.87
C ASP A 528 -1.60 -20.39 -3.03
N TYR A 529 -1.14 -20.94 -4.15
CA TYR A 529 0.28 -21.08 -4.42
C TYR A 529 0.93 -19.72 -4.74
N SER A 530 2.02 -19.42 -4.05
CA SER A 530 3.06 -18.52 -4.58
C SER A 530 4.01 -19.30 -5.49
N TYR A 531 4.72 -18.62 -6.37
CA TYR A 531 5.63 -19.23 -7.34
C TYR A 531 7.00 -18.54 -7.34
N ILE A 532 8.04 -19.32 -7.60
CA ILE A 532 9.33 -18.82 -8.08
C ILE A 532 9.45 -19.28 -9.53
N LEU A 533 9.66 -18.33 -10.44
CA LEU A 533 9.76 -18.55 -11.87
C LEU A 533 11.18 -18.30 -12.38
N ARG A 534 11.56 -18.97 -13.48
CA ARG A 534 12.80 -18.71 -14.23
C ARG A 534 12.48 -18.11 -15.60
N PRO A 535 12.95 -16.90 -15.92
CA PRO A 535 12.70 -16.28 -17.22
C PRO A 535 13.31 -17.08 -18.37
N LEU A 536 12.55 -17.22 -19.44
CA LEU A 536 12.95 -17.84 -20.69
C LEU A 536 13.28 -16.75 -21.72
N SER A 537 13.93 -17.10 -22.83
CA SER A 537 14.26 -16.14 -23.91
C SER A 537 13.04 -15.40 -24.46
N GLY A 538 11.86 -16.03 -24.43
CA GLY A 538 10.58 -15.41 -24.78
C GLY A 538 10.17 -14.21 -23.91
N ALA A 539 10.79 -13.98 -22.75
CA ALA A 539 10.57 -12.79 -21.93
C ALA A 539 10.80 -11.47 -22.70
N VAL A 540 11.56 -11.48 -23.80
CA VAL A 540 11.71 -10.31 -24.68
C VAL A 540 10.35 -9.80 -25.23
N LYS A 541 9.37 -10.69 -25.42
CA LYS A 541 8.01 -10.37 -25.90
C LYS A 541 7.32 -9.32 -25.03
N SER A 542 7.53 -9.37 -23.72
CA SER A 542 6.95 -8.46 -22.72
C SER A 542 7.90 -7.37 -22.25
N GLY A 543 9.04 -7.18 -22.93
CA GLY A 543 10.08 -6.24 -22.48
C GLY A 543 10.77 -6.73 -21.20
N PHE A 544 11.17 -8.01 -21.20
CA PHE A 544 11.80 -8.71 -20.07
C PHE A 544 11.05 -8.49 -18.75
N SER A 545 9.74 -8.77 -18.77
CA SER A 545 8.85 -8.48 -17.64
C SER A 545 7.72 -9.50 -17.51
N VAL A 546 7.25 -9.76 -16.29
CA VAL A 546 6.05 -10.59 -16.01
C VAL A 546 5.20 -9.94 -14.92
N ASN A 547 4.12 -10.60 -14.49
CA ASN A 547 3.23 -10.15 -13.42
C ASN A 547 3.96 -9.93 -12.07
N HIS A 548 3.25 -9.36 -11.08
CA HIS A 548 3.76 -9.17 -9.72
C HIS A 548 3.02 -9.94 -8.63
N GLY A 549 2.01 -10.72 -9.01
CA GLY A 549 1.16 -11.49 -8.11
C GLY A 549 -0.04 -12.07 -8.88
N ALA A 550 -1.07 -12.52 -8.17
CA ALA A 550 -2.32 -12.98 -8.78
C ALA A 550 -3.26 -11.83 -9.23
N GLY A 551 -3.09 -10.62 -8.70
CA GLY A 551 -4.01 -9.49 -8.93
C GLY A 551 -5.35 -9.65 -8.19
N ARG A 552 -6.04 -8.54 -7.94
CA ARG A 552 -7.31 -8.55 -7.21
C ARG A 552 -8.50 -8.76 -8.15
N ARG A 553 -9.50 -9.49 -7.68
CA ARG A 553 -10.84 -9.59 -8.30
C ARG A 553 -11.95 -9.05 -7.39
N LEU A 554 -11.78 -9.13 -6.06
CA LEU A 554 -12.63 -8.41 -5.10
C LEU A 554 -11.87 -7.25 -4.47
N SER A 555 -12.57 -6.13 -4.32
CA SER A 555 -12.20 -5.07 -3.40
C SER A 555 -12.29 -5.57 -1.96
N ARG A 556 -11.64 -4.84 -1.07
CA ARG A 556 -11.64 -5.12 0.35
C ARG A 556 -13.07 -5.09 0.94
N GLY A 557 -13.90 -4.15 0.50
CA GLY A 557 -15.31 -4.01 0.91
C GLY A 557 -16.28 -5.03 0.30
N GLU A 558 -16.03 -5.56 -0.90
CA GLU A 558 -16.78 -6.73 -1.42
C GLU A 558 -16.51 -7.97 -0.56
N ALA A 559 -15.23 -8.24 -0.29
CA ALA A 559 -14.81 -9.39 0.51
C ALA A 559 -15.39 -9.35 1.93
N ILE A 560 -15.35 -8.21 2.62
CA ILE A 560 -15.93 -8.05 3.97
C ILE A 560 -17.45 -8.33 4.00
N ARG A 561 -18.18 -8.01 2.92
CA ARG A 561 -19.65 -8.18 2.86
C ARG A 561 -20.09 -9.56 2.36
N GLN A 562 -19.33 -10.17 1.46
CA GLN A 562 -19.67 -11.45 0.83
C GLN A 562 -19.11 -12.67 1.59
N LEU A 563 -18.01 -12.51 2.34
CA LEU A 563 -17.33 -13.61 3.01
C LEU A 563 -17.71 -13.68 4.49
N SER A 564 -17.99 -14.88 4.98
CA SER A 564 -18.18 -15.13 6.42
C SER A 564 -16.83 -15.31 7.11
N GLN A 565 -16.55 -14.51 8.14
CA GLN A 565 -15.32 -14.58 8.93
C GLN A 565 -15.07 -15.99 9.49
N ASP A 566 -16.10 -16.67 9.98
CA ASP A 566 -15.99 -18.04 10.49
C ASP A 566 -15.68 -19.04 9.39
N LYS A 567 -16.35 -18.96 8.24
CA LYS A 567 -16.08 -19.85 7.09
C LYS A 567 -14.67 -19.64 6.53
N VAL A 568 -14.17 -18.40 6.48
CA VAL A 568 -12.79 -18.12 6.03
C VAL A 568 -11.78 -18.63 7.07
N ASN A 569 -12.00 -18.37 8.36
CA ASN A 569 -11.11 -18.89 9.40
C ASN A 569 -11.11 -20.44 9.45
N GLU A 570 -12.28 -21.07 9.28
CA GLU A 570 -12.42 -22.53 9.15
C GLU A 570 -11.68 -23.07 7.93
N GLN A 571 -11.84 -22.44 6.76
CA GLN A 571 -11.13 -22.80 5.52
C GLN A 571 -9.61 -22.75 5.67
N TYR A 572 -9.06 -21.83 6.47
CA TYR A 572 -7.62 -21.70 6.71
C TYR A 572 -7.13 -22.70 7.76
N ARG A 573 -7.91 -22.94 8.83
CA ARG A 573 -7.64 -24.02 9.79
C ARG A 573 -7.63 -25.39 9.11
N ALA A 574 -8.59 -25.66 8.22
CA ALA A 574 -8.67 -26.89 7.43
C ALA A 574 -7.49 -27.05 6.45
N ALA A 575 -7.01 -25.94 5.87
CA ALA A 575 -5.78 -25.90 5.08
C ALA A 575 -4.48 -25.94 5.93
N GLY A 576 -4.59 -25.94 7.27
CA GLY A 576 -3.47 -25.93 8.20
C GLY A 576 -2.71 -24.60 8.32
N ILE A 577 -3.26 -23.50 7.79
CA ILE A 577 -2.58 -22.20 7.68
C ILE A 577 -2.79 -21.37 8.93
N LEU A 578 -1.69 -20.95 9.57
CA LEU A 578 -1.72 -20.01 10.70
C LEU A 578 -1.61 -18.56 10.22
N VAL A 579 -2.70 -17.80 10.25
CA VAL A 579 -2.63 -16.35 10.08
C VAL A 579 -2.32 -15.67 11.43
N ASN A 580 -1.39 -14.72 11.42
CA ASN A 580 -0.90 -13.98 12.58
C ASN A 580 -0.52 -14.91 13.76
N VAL A 581 -1.08 -14.69 14.96
CA VAL A 581 -0.86 -15.54 16.14
C VAL A 581 -2.17 -16.07 16.76
N ASP A 582 -3.30 -15.70 16.17
CA ASP A 582 -4.67 -15.96 16.61
C ASP A 582 -5.49 -16.76 15.57
N GLY A 583 -4.98 -16.91 14.34
CA GLY A 583 -5.69 -17.55 13.25
C GLY A 583 -6.83 -16.72 12.68
N GLN A 584 -6.88 -15.41 12.94
CA GLN A 584 -7.86 -14.51 12.31
C GLN A 584 -7.36 -14.07 10.93
N VAL A 585 -8.04 -14.53 9.89
CA VAL A 585 -7.78 -14.13 8.50
C VAL A 585 -8.47 -12.79 8.24
N PRO A 586 -7.77 -11.71 7.84
CA PRO A 586 -8.43 -10.50 7.38
C PRO A 586 -9.23 -10.83 6.11
N LEU A 587 -10.56 -10.70 6.15
CA LEU A 587 -11.45 -11.09 5.05
C LEU A 587 -11.03 -10.44 3.72
N ASP A 588 -10.65 -9.17 3.80
CA ASP A 588 -10.25 -8.31 2.70
C ASP A 588 -8.90 -8.67 2.06
N GLU A 589 -8.10 -9.47 2.75
CA GLU A 589 -6.81 -10.00 2.31
C GLU A 589 -6.81 -11.54 2.21
N SER A 590 -8.00 -12.15 2.18
CA SER A 590 -8.18 -13.60 2.01
C SER A 590 -8.10 -14.04 0.55
N ALA A 591 -7.93 -15.35 0.32
CA ALA A 591 -7.75 -15.93 -1.01
C ALA A 591 -8.90 -15.69 -1.98
N ALA A 592 -10.13 -15.53 -1.47
CA ALA A 592 -11.29 -15.23 -2.32
C ALA A 592 -11.15 -13.87 -3.05
N CYS A 593 -10.35 -12.94 -2.53
CA CYS A 593 -10.15 -11.59 -3.06
C CYS A 593 -9.32 -11.51 -4.34
N TYR A 594 -8.55 -12.55 -4.64
CA TYR A 594 -7.54 -12.57 -5.70
C TYR A 594 -7.97 -13.47 -6.86
N LYS A 595 -7.37 -13.30 -8.05
CA LYS A 595 -7.51 -14.28 -9.14
C LYS A 595 -6.78 -15.59 -8.75
N SER A 596 -6.94 -16.65 -9.54
CA SER A 596 -6.10 -17.85 -9.38
C SER A 596 -4.64 -17.52 -9.71
N ALA A 597 -3.71 -17.80 -8.80
CA ALA A 597 -2.28 -17.64 -9.06
C ALA A 597 -1.80 -18.64 -10.13
N GLU A 598 -2.35 -19.86 -10.13
CA GLU A 598 -2.12 -20.88 -11.16
C GLU A 598 -2.51 -20.37 -12.55
N GLU A 599 -3.68 -19.74 -12.70
CA GLU A 599 -4.14 -19.23 -13.99
C GLU A 599 -3.28 -18.07 -14.51
N VAL A 600 -2.92 -17.15 -13.61
CA VAL A 600 -2.06 -16.01 -13.93
C VAL A 600 -0.66 -16.49 -14.36
N VAL A 601 -0.10 -17.50 -13.69
CA VAL A 601 1.17 -18.12 -14.10
C VAL A 601 1.01 -18.94 -15.39
N ALA A 602 -0.12 -19.61 -15.63
CA ALA A 602 -0.37 -20.35 -16.86
C ALA A 602 -0.32 -19.46 -18.11
N ALA A 603 -0.73 -18.19 -18.03
CA ALA A 603 -0.57 -17.23 -19.13
C ALA A 603 0.91 -16.85 -19.37
N VAL A 604 1.74 -16.75 -18.31
CA VAL A 604 3.18 -16.46 -18.41
C VAL A 604 3.95 -17.64 -19.02
N VAL A 605 3.63 -18.86 -18.58
CA VAL A 605 4.22 -20.11 -19.09
C VAL A 605 3.75 -20.38 -20.53
N GLY A 606 2.46 -20.21 -20.83
CA GLY A 606 1.89 -20.42 -22.16
C GLY A 606 2.43 -19.47 -23.23
N ALA A 607 2.80 -18.24 -22.86
CA ALA A 607 3.50 -17.29 -23.73
C ALA A 607 5.03 -17.54 -23.82
N GLY A 608 5.57 -18.51 -23.06
CA GLY A 608 7.00 -18.82 -23.01
C GLY A 608 7.85 -17.70 -22.42
N LEU A 609 7.30 -16.89 -21.50
CA LEU A 609 8.05 -15.82 -20.84
C LEU A 609 8.92 -16.35 -19.69
N ALA A 610 8.41 -17.33 -18.94
CA ALA A 610 9.08 -17.95 -17.81
C ALA A 610 8.52 -19.35 -17.54
N GLU A 611 9.31 -20.21 -16.89
CA GLU A 611 8.89 -21.52 -16.37
C GLU A 611 8.82 -21.52 -14.84
N VAL A 612 8.20 -22.55 -14.24
CA VAL A 612 8.05 -22.68 -12.78
C VAL A 612 9.21 -23.47 -12.18
N GLU A 613 10.00 -22.83 -11.32
CA GLU A 613 11.06 -23.49 -10.53
C GLU A 613 10.50 -24.03 -9.21
N HIS A 614 9.70 -23.23 -8.49
CA HIS A 614 9.04 -23.64 -7.26
C HIS A 614 7.56 -23.23 -7.22
N GLN A 615 6.75 -24.12 -6.66
CA GLN A 615 5.41 -23.84 -6.14
C GLN A 615 5.49 -23.83 -4.61
N LEU A 616 5.08 -22.72 -4.02
CA LEU A 616 5.21 -22.41 -2.59
C LEU A 616 3.83 -22.34 -1.94
N TRP A 617 3.48 -23.35 -1.13
CA TRP A 617 2.21 -23.38 -0.40
C TRP A 617 2.34 -22.73 0.98
N PRO A 618 1.47 -21.77 1.36
CA PRO A 618 1.51 -21.12 2.66
C PRO A 618 1.26 -22.08 3.84
N LEU A 619 2.08 -21.96 4.89
CA LEU A 619 1.95 -22.66 6.16
C LEU A 619 1.59 -21.68 7.29
N ALA A 620 2.14 -20.47 7.25
CA ALA A 620 1.79 -19.37 8.14
C ALA A 620 1.96 -18.01 7.45
N SER A 621 1.05 -17.06 7.72
CA SER A 621 1.01 -15.74 7.10
C SER A 621 0.85 -14.65 8.16
N LEU A 622 1.84 -13.78 8.28
CA LEU A 622 1.78 -12.55 9.07
C LEU A 622 1.28 -11.42 8.17
N LYS A 623 0.13 -10.82 8.48
CA LYS A 623 -0.37 -9.61 7.80
C LYS A 623 -0.15 -8.38 8.69
N GLY A 624 -0.04 -7.21 8.08
CA GLY A 624 0.14 -5.95 8.79
C GLY A 624 -1.10 -5.49 9.56
N THR A 625 -1.33 -6.02 10.76
CA THR A 625 -2.45 -5.65 11.63
C THR A 625 -2.06 -4.62 12.70
N ASP A 626 -2.71 -3.47 12.72
CA ASP A 626 -2.48 -2.40 13.71
C ASP A 626 -2.81 -2.85 15.16
N GLY A 627 -3.61 -3.92 15.30
CA GLY A 627 -3.97 -4.54 16.58
C GLY A 627 -2.81 -5.18 17.36
N GLY A 628 -1.62 -5.35 16.78
CA GLY A 628 -0.47 -6.00 17.45
C GLY A 628 -0.04 -5.32 18.76
N GLY A 629 -0.20 -4.00 18.85
CA GLY A 629 0.04 -3.25 20.09
C GLY A 629 -0.99 -3.56 21.19
N SER A 630 -2.21 -3.99 20.86
CA SER A 630 -3.29 -4.17 21.84
C SER A 630 -3.03 -5.30 22.84
N ALA A 631 -2.48 -6.42 22.39
CA ALA A 631 -2.16 -7.58 23.24
C ALA A 631 -1.05 -7.25 24.25
N ALA A 632 0.05 -6.64 23.77
CA ALA A 632 1.14 -6.19 24.63
C ALA A 632 0.69 -5.09 25.61
N ARG A 633 -0.15 -4.15 25.15
CA ARG A 633 -0.69 -3.04 25.98
C ARG A 633 -1.75 -3.53 26.98
N ARG A 634 -2.51 -4.60 26.69
CA ARG A 634 -3.36 -5.33 27.67
C ARG A 634 -2.51 -6.01 28.75
N ALA A 635 -1.57 -6.87 28.36
CA ALA A 635 -0.69 -7.58 29.31
C ALA A 635 0.11 -6.62 30.21
N ARG A 636 0.51 -5.46 29.67
CA ARG A 636 1.14 -4.38 30.44
C ARG A 636 0.16 -3.68 31.40
N LYS A 637 -1.02 -3.27 30.93
CA LYS A 637 -2.09 -2.69 31.79
C LYS A 637 -2.55 -3.63 32.90
N GLU A 638 -2.55 -4.95 32.66
CA GLU A 638 -2.89 -5.95 33.67
C GLU A 638 -1.82 -6.03 34.77
N LYS A 639 -0.53 -6.14 34.41
CA LYS A 639 0.57 -6.05 35.37
C LYS A 639 0.57 -4.74 36.17
N GLU A 640 0.30 -3.62 35.50
CA GLU A 640 0.21 -2.29 36.14
C GLU A 640 -1.00 -2.22 37.10
N LYS A 641 -2.20 -2.72 36.71
CA LYS A 641 -3.37 -2.85 37.60
C LYS A 641 -3.07 -3.70 38.83
N THR A 642 -2.43 -4.86 38.67
CA THR A 642 -2.12 -5.76 39.80
C THR A 642 -1.16 -5.10 40.80
N GLN A 643 -0.16 -4.34 40.33
CA GLN A 643 0.72 -3.58 41.22
C GLN A 643 0.00 -2.45 41.94
N ASP A 644 -0.88 -1.71 41.25
CA ASP A 644 -1.52 -0.53 41.85
C ASP A 644 -2.62 -0.92 42.85
N GLN A 645 -3.36 -2.01 42.62
CA GLN A 645 -4.26 -2.60 43.61
C GLN A 645 -3.51 -3.01 44.90
N GLY A 646 -2.32 -3.60 44.77
CA GLY A 646 -1.46 -3.90 45.94
C GLY A 646 -1.00 -2.65 46.69
N ARG A 647 -0.68 -1.58 45.98
CA ARG A 647 -0.32 -0.27 46.58
C ARG A 647 -1.51 0.40 47.27
N GLU A 648 -2.71 0.31 46.69
CA GLU A 648 -3.92 0.89 47.27
C GLU A 648 -4.33 0.15 48.57
N ALA A 649 -4.27 -1.18 48.57
CA ALA A 649 -4.49 -2.00 49.77
C ALA A 649 -3.52 -1.61 50.90
N ALA A 650 -2.21 -1.51 50.61
CA ALA A 650 -1.20 -1.09 51.59
C ALA A 650 -1.42 0.35 52.11
N ARG A 651 -1.94 1.26 51.29
CA ARG A 651 -2.34 2.62 51.71
C ARG A 651 -3.56 2.60 52.63
N LYS A 652 -4.58 1.79 52.33
CA LYS A 652 -5.80 1.66 53.17
C LYS A 652 -5.46 1.11 54.56
N THR A 653 -4.63 0.07 54.66
CA THR A 653 -4.17 -0.49 55.94
C THR A 653 -3.45 0.56 56.80
N LYS A 654 -2.44 1.26 56.24
CA LYS A 654 -1.73 2.33 56.97
C LYS A 654 -2.63 3.51 57.37
N SER A 655 -3.69 3.79 56.60
CA SER A 655 -4.68 4.80 56.96
C SER A 655 -5.54 4.40 58.17
N ALA A 656 -5.93 3.13 58.25
CA ALA A 656 -6.67 2.58 59.39
C ALA A 656 -5.83 2.60 60.68
N GLU A 657 -4.58 2.13 60.62
CA GLU A 657 -3.62 2.20 61.74
C GLU A 657 -3.42 3.64 62.24
N ALA A 658 -3.30 4.60 61.31
CA ALA A 658 -3.13 6.02 61.64
C ALA A 658 -4.39 6.68 62.24
N LYS A 659 -5.59 6.18 61.94
CA LYS A 659 -6.83 6.58 62.63
C LYS A 659 -6.90 6.03 64.04
N SER A 660 -6.69 4.71 64.22
CA SER A 660 -6.65 4.05 65.53
C SER A 660 -5.71 4.76 66.50
N ARG A 661 -4.46 5.02 66.07
CA ARG A 661 -3.44 5.72 66.87
C ARG A 661 -3.75 7.20 67.15
N LYS A 662 -4.68 7.83 66.41
CA LYS A 662 -5.19 9.17 66.72
C LYS A 662 -6.32 9.12 67.75
N GLU A 663 -7.19 8.10 67.68
CA GLU A 663 -8.32 7.94 68.60
C GLU A 663 -7.84 7.52 70.00
N GLU A 664 -6.89 6.59 70.11
CA GLU A 664 -6.20 6.26 71.37
C GLU A 664 -5.59 7.52 72.04
N LYS A 665 -4.86 8.33 71.27
CA LYS A 665 -4.25 9.58 71.77
C LYS A 665 -5.29 10.63 72.17
N LYS A 666 -6.47 10.63 71.53
CA LYS A 666 -7.58 11.53 71.88
C LYS A 666 -8.24 11.10 73.20
N ALA A 667 -8.55 9.81 73.35
CA ALA A 667 -9.08 9.24 74.58
C ALA A 667 -8.14 9.43 75.78
N HIS A 668 -6.85 9.15 75.60
CA HIS A 668 -5.86 9.31 76.66
C HIS A 668 -5.63 10.79 77.04
N LYS A 669 -5.78 11.74 76.08
CA LYS A 669 -5.80 13.18 76.38
C LYS A 669 -7.05 13.59 77.17
N GLN A 670 -8.23 13.02 76.87
CA GLN A 670 -9.45 13.28 77.62
C GLN A 670 -9.35 12.77 79.07
N GLN A 671 -8.83 11.55 79.28
CA GLN A 671 -8.55 11.03 80.62
C GLN A 671 -7.59 11.93 81.41
N ARG A 672 -6.49 12.39 80.79
CA ARG A 672 -5.53 13.30 81.44
C ARG A 672 -6.10 14.67 81.77
N ASN A 673 -7.10 15.15 81.04
CA ASN A 673 -7.81 16.38 81.36
C ASN A 673 -8.79 16.18 82.53
N ALA A 674 -9.59 15.12 82.50
CA ALA A 674 -10.53 14.80 83.59
C ALA A 674 -9.80 14.61 84.94
N ALA A 675 -8.71 13.84 84.94
CA ALA A 675 -7.87 13.62 86.13
C ALA A 675 -7.16 14.90 86.64
N ARG A 676 -7.16 15.98 85.87
CA ARG A 676 -6.62 17.29 86.27
C ARG A 676 -7.69 18.13 86.98
N GLN A 677 -8.94 18.08 86.52
CA GLN A 677 -10.06 18.80 87.14
C GLN A 677 -10.39 18.23 88.54
N THR A 678 -10.21 16.92 88.75
CA THR A 678 -10.31 16.29 90.09
C THR A 678 -9.09 16.52 90.99
N LYS A 679 -8.30 17.58 90.76
CA LYS A 679 -7.18 18.01 91.63
C LYS A 679 -7.19 19.51 91.95
N GLU A 680 -8.24 20.23 91.56
CA GLU A 680 -8.44 21.66 91.85
C GLU A 680 -9.73 21.89 92.66
N HIS A 681 -10.20 20.84 93.35
CA HIS A 681 -11.23 20.79 94.39
C HIS A 681 -10.74 19.87 95.52
#